data_AF-A0A524I6D9-F1
#
_entry.id   AF-A0A524I6D9-F1
#
_cell.length_a   1.000
_cell.length_b   1.000
_cell.length_c   1.000
_cell.angle_alpha   90.00
_cell.angle_beta   90.00
_cell.angle_gamma   90.00
#
_symmetry.space_group_name_H-M   'P 1'
#
loop_
_entity.id
_entity.type
_entity.pdbx_description
1 polymer ?
#
loop_
_entity_poly.entity_id
_entity_poly.type
_entity_poly.pdbx_seq_one_letter_code
_entity_poly.pdbx_strand_id
1 'polypeptide(L)'
;MPYLKRFRAIPAIAGLAVLAVAAAQKVGDEKRLEPDTPIAAITARARSAAAPLWQLPLGTCYIDMMEPLEGGRLLVGLKSVARGIPNRECLAVERSSGSVVWRMERRPRGDYALLLDEEGLLVFRVDEPQRSYLLAVEAGTGRERWSVRPEGGSVHFAALPVGVGILVQSQKKKSLETAAIRLSDGVTVWRQSRDLPVPTLACPAPLVDDEGVLLFAGGVSRIDPQSGEVIWSRTDISPDPDGAPPQFGGPGLLLAAGEMLFGLDLKSGDTIWNAPLSVFPSNIFPMGDAVYVRGDLPYSDPSGRFKIQVPPAWPLVWKSDGDEVFRFQDAETGAFILLACHRSASGLDQPFDSMLRVVKESLAASSPRRVETQDTTVGGRPARWARYEYPAKVESTKEKKNIVSHLGAVFDPEKHTAIGFLSWTFAEDNDGVSRVLDRAFKSIKLGDETSVADRWRQRGRTSDTLSHEIIELGAADGKRRWSVALAETTVSNIIEQGDRLYVATPREIYALDARTGAQIFSSVVAESGRVFPVRLDLYEDRVVFISELVIASCDAKTGERLYSHGMTPLSQETYISGLDNTIPQFEDIVARLKGTRIQSGQGAVLAAQATADMQRYQNMSNHYGASRVSGTSPSIAGLQARFAQRNAKSAATAAFIYTLVDVGMKIFKGMILQKWLSHYEDILARQRLFRRSILSAYRSADLGDYVFRPHMQVDAQGEGSYAAISIVHLPTGRRRTMVASPSYLEYGLWNWVDIEKGIVYHHGLGLDPSRYEYGETENVGTYGKVRVLKSFLIAMPLVMQ
;
A
#
# COMPACT_ATOMS: atom_id res chain seq x y z
N MET A 1 9.19 69.40 1.99
CA MET A 1 9.36 67.95 1.71
C MET A 1 9.49 67.14 3.01
N PRO A 2 8.42 66.57 3.59
CA PRO A 2 8.52 65.70 4.79
C PRO A 2 8.12 64.22 4.58
N TYR A 3 7.82 63.76 3.36
CA TYR A 3 7.25 62.41 3.14
C TYR A 3 8.26 61.24 3.02
N LEU A 4 9.57 61.47 3.02
CA LEU A 4 10.59 60.43 2.78
C LEU A 4 11.14 59.74 4.06
N LYS A 5 10.71 60.12 5.27
CA LYS A 5 11.18 59.48 6.53
C LYS A 5 10.38 58.24 6.95
N ARG A 6 9.26 57.89 6.30
CA ARG A 6 8.40 56.76 6.70
C ARG A 6 8.75 55.38 6.08
N PHE A 7 9.67 55.30 5.12
CA PHE A 7 9.98 54.03 4.43
C PHE A 7 11.14 53.21 5.03
N ARG A 8 11.78 53.67 6.12
CA ARG A 8 12.86 52.90 6.80
C ARG A 8 12.37 51.80 7.74
N ALA A 9 11.07 51.68 8.01
CA ALA A 9 10.53 50.73 9.00
C ALA A 9 10.13 49.36 8.43
N ILE A 10 9.99 49.21 7.11
CA ILE A 10 9.46 47.97 6.49
C ILE A 10 10.42 46.77 6.62
N PRO A 11 11.77 46.91 6.47
CA PRO A 11 12.69 45.80 6.70
C PRO A 11 12.72 45.33 8.17
N ALA A 12 12.51 46.25 9.11
CA ALA A 12 12.48 45.95 10.54
C ALA A 12 11.21 45.18 10.94
N ILE A 13 10.07 45.47 10.30
CA ILE A 13 8.79 44.77 10.56
C ILE A 13 8.82 43.34 10.00
N ALA A 14 9.43 43.12 8.83
CA ALA A 14 9.61 41.76 8.31
C ALA A 14 10.59 40.94 9.16
N GLY A 15 11.68 41.54 9.66
CA GLY A 15 12.58 40.92 10.63
C GLY A 15 11.92 40.61 11.97
N LEU A 16 11.08 41.52 12.48
CA LEU A 16 10.30 41.33 13.72
C LEU A 16 9.18 40.30 13.57
N ALA A 17 8.54 40.15 12.41
CA ALA A 17 7.55 39.10 12.18
C ALA A 17 8.21 37.71 12.12
N VAL A 18 9.39 37.58 11.52
CA VAL A 18 10.16 36.32 11.53
C VAL A 18 10.66 35.99 12.94
N LEU A 19 11.12 36.99 13.70
CA LEU A 19 11.51 36.81 15.12
C LEU A 19 10.32 36.53 16.04
N ALA A 20 9.15 37.13 15.81
CA ALA A 20 7.94 36.91 16.61
C ALA A 20 7.32 35.53 16.35
N VAL A 21 7.37 35.02 15.10
CA VAL A 21 6.95 33.64 14.78
C VAL A 21 7.94 32.62 15.35
N ALA A 22 9.25 32.94 15.41
CA ALA A 22 10.25 32.12 16.08
C ALA A 22 10.14 32.15 17.62
N ALA A 23 9.73 33.29 18.20
CA ALA A 23 9.53 33.45 19.64
C ALA A 23 8.19 32.87 20.13
N ALA A 24 7.13 32.91 19.32
CA ALA A 24 5.83 32.32 19.65
C ALA A 24 5.82 30.77 19.63
N GLN A 25 6.88 30.13 19.12
CA GLN A 25 7.02 28.67 19.13
C GLN A 25 7.57 28.09 20.44
N LYS A 26 7.85 28.92 21.46
CA LYS A 26 8.67 28.50 22.60
C LYS A 26 8.04 28.80 23.96
N VAL A 27 6.91 28.15 24.27
CA VAL A 27 6.63 27.43 25.54
C VAL A 27 5.48 26.47 25.23
N GLY A 28 5.79 25.23 24.89
CA GLY A 28 4.78 24.17 24.90
C GLY A 28 4.77 23.58 26.30
N ASP A 29 3.64 23.69 27.00
CA ASP A 29 3.45 22.98 28.27
C ASP A 29 3.75 21.49 28.05
N GLU A 30 4.59 20.94 28.92
CA GLU A 30 4.88 19.51 28.96
C GLU A 30 3.58 18.76 29.21
N LYS A 31 3.15 17.95 28.24
CA LYS A 31 2.00 17.06 28.41
C LYS A 31 2.48 15.70 28.92
N ARG A 32 1.79 15.16 29.92
CA ARG A 32 1.98 13.79 30.39
C ARG A 32 0.89 12.93 29.79
N LEU A 33 1.25 11.74 29.34
CA LEU A 33 0.30 10.72 28.93
C LEU A 33 0.04 9.81 30.12
N GLU A 34 -1.22 9.69 30.51
CA GLU A 34 -1.70 8.79 31.54
C GLU A 34 -2.54 7.68 30.91
N PRO A 35 -2.67 6.51 31.55
CA PRO A 35 -3.64 5.50 31.12
C PRO A 35 -5.05 6.06 31.18
N ASP A 36 -5.89 5.67 30.22
CA ASP A 36 -7.31 6.06 30.22
C ASP A 36 -8.07 5.46 31.41
N THR A 37 -7.52 4.42 32.03
CA THR A 37 -8.09 3.75 33.20
C THR A 37 -7.72 4.47 34.49
N PRO A 38 -8.70 4.82 35.35
CA PRO A 38 -8.46 5.44 36.66
C PRO A 38 -7.54 4.59 37.54
N ILE A 39 -6.62 5.24 38.26
CA ILE A 39 -5.66 4.59 39.17
C ILE A 39 -6.36 3.71 40.22
N ALA A 40 -7.53 4.13 40.71
CA ALA A 40 -8.32 3.34 41.66
C ALA A 40 -8.76 1.99 41.07
N ALA A 41 -9.22 1.99 39.81
CA ALA A 41 -9.61 0.78 39.08
C ALA A 41 -8.40 -0.12 38.80
N ILE A 42 -7.26 0.46 38.39
CA ILE A 42 -6.01 -0.30 38.22
C ILE A 42 -5.59 -0.96 39.54
N THR A 43 -5.60 -0.21 40.64
CA THR A 43 -5.22 -0.71 41.97
C THR A 43 -6.15 -1.82 42.46
N ALA A 44 -7.45 -1.65 42.26
CA ALA A 44 -8.43 -2.69 42.58
C ALA A 44 -8.16 -3.96 41.78
N ARG A 45 -7.90 -3.83 40.47
CA ARG A 45 -7.56 -4.96 39.60
C ARG A 45 -6.28 -5.66 40.04
N ALA A 46 -5.24 -4.90 40.36
CA ALA A 46 -3.95 -5.39 40.83
C ALA A 46 -4.08 -6.37 42.02
N ARG A 47 -4.95 -6.05 42.98
CA ARG A 47 -5.18 -6.88 44.17
C ARG A 47 -5.79 -8.24 43.86
N SER A 48 -6.53 -8.35 42.76
CA SER A 48 -7.20 -9.58 42.33
C SER A 48 -6.40 -10.40 41.32
N ALA A 49 -5.43 -9.78 40.64
CA ALA A 49 -4.63 -10.42 39.61
C ALA A 49 -3.50 -11.25 40.25
N ALA A 50 -3.11 -12.34 39.56
CA ALA A 50 -1.92 -13.06 39.94
C ALA A 50 -0.69 -12.14 39.85
N ALA A 51 0.20 -12.24 40.84
CA ALA A 51 1.45 -11.50 40.81
C ALA A 51 2.28 -11.94 39.59
N PRO A 52 2.98 -11.00 38.91
CA PRO A 52 3.90 -11.37 37.86
C PRO A 52 5.04 -12.21 38.44
N LEU A 53 5.48 -13.22 37.69
CA LEU A 53 6.64 -14.03 38.04
C LEU A 53 7.91 -13.17 38.08
N TRP A 54 8.03 -12.28 37.09
CA TRP A 54 9.06 -11.26 37.04
C TRP A 54 8.61 -10.10 36.13
N GLN A 55 9.27 -8.95 36.28
CA GLN A 55 9.09 -7.75 35.46
C GLN A 55 10.45 -7.17 35.10
N LEU A 56 10.68 -6.96 33.80
CA LEU A 56 11.89 -6.32 33.29
C LEU A 56 11.52 -4.93 32.76
N PRO A 57 12.01 -3.83 33.37
CA PRO A 57 11.77 -2.49 32.86
C PRO A 57 12.46 -2.30 31.50
N LEU A 58 11.69 -1.87 30.50
CA LEU A 58 12.20 -1.61 29.14
C LEU A 58 12.37 -0.12 28.85
N GLY A 59 11.71 0.74 29.64
CA GLY A 59 11.67 2.18 29.41
C GLY A 59 10.62 2.58 28.36
N THR A 60 10.83 3.72 27.71
CA THR A 60 9.95 4.26 26.67
C THR A 60 10.24 3.63 25.30
N CYS A 61 9.74 2.41 25.09
CA CYS A 61 9.94 1.67 23.85
C CYS A 61 8.72 0.83 23.45
N TYR A 62 8.66 0.50 22.16
CA TYR A 62 7.87 -0.60 21.62
C TYR A 62 8.73 -1.86 21.57
N ILE A 63 8.10 -3.02 21.74
CA ILE A 63 8.67 -4.28 21.24
C ILE A 63 8.40 -4.34 19.73
N ASP A 64 9.34 -4.83 18.93
CA ASP A 64 9.14 -5.08 17.50
C ASP A 64 9.35 -6.54 17.08
N MET A 65 9.81 -7.37 18.01
CA MET A 65 10.09 -8.80 17.85
C MET A 65 10.12 -9.44 19.23
N MET A 66 9.45 -10.59 19.39
CA MET A 66 9.49 -11.40 20.61
C MET A 66 9.45 -12.87 20.18
N GLU A 67 10.58 -13.55 20.27
CA GLU A 67 10.73 -14.92 19.76
C GLU A 67 11.36 -15.82 20.84
N PRO A 68 10.81 -17.03 21.08
CA PRO A 68 11.49 -17.99 21.93
C PRO A 68 12.80 -18.41 21.27
N LEU A 69 13.85 -18.54 22.09
CA LEU A 69 15.13 -19.10 21.65
C LEU A 69 15.36 -20.46 22.31
N GLU A 70 16.26 -21.22 21.73
CA GLU A 70 16.82 -22.42 22.37
C GLU A 70 17.40 -22.11 23.77
N GLY A 71 17.46 -23.15 24.61
CA GLY A 71 18.04 -23.04 25.96
C GLY A 71 17.20 -22.22 26.94
N GLY A 72 15.89 -22.04 26.70
CA GLY A 72 15.01 -21.39 27.66
C GLY A 72 15.04 -19.86 27.63
N ARG A 73 15.54 -19.26 26.55
CA ARG A 73 15.64 -17.79 26.43
C ARG A 73 14.50 -17.21 25.59
N LEU A 74 14.35 -15.90 25.65
CA LEU A 74 13.42 -15.09 24.86
C LEU A 74 14.21 -13.95 24.22
N LEU A 75 14.17 -13.85 22.89
CA LEU A 75 14.71 -12.74 22.13
C LEU A 75 13.69 -11.61 22.10
N VAL A 76 14.10 -10.39 22.46
CA VAL A 76 13.23 -9.21 22.49
C VAL A 76 13.88 -8.06 21.73
N GLY A 77 13.28 -7.66 20.62
CA GLY A 77 13.67 -6.48 19.85
C GLY A 77 12.94 -5.22 20.33
N LEU A 78 13.68 -4.13 20.55
CA LEU A 78 13.12 -2.86 21.01
C LEU A 78 13.25 -1.74 19.97
N LYS A 79 12.21 -0.91 19.86
CA LYS A 79 12.23 0.38 19.14
C LYS A 79 11.82 1.53 20.05
N SER A 80 12.37 2.72 19.86
CA SER A 80 11.99 3.91 20.62
C SER A 80 10.58 4.39 20.23
N VAL A 81 9.86 4.99 21.18
CA VAL A 81 8.60 5.68 20.89
C VAL A 81 8.79 7.07 20.26
N ALA A 82 10.05 7.54 20.21
CA ALA A 82 10.42 8.81 19.62
C ALA A 82 10.15 8.85 18.10
N ARG A 83 10.22 10.07 17.58
CA ARG A 83 10.17 10.37 16.15
C ARG A 83 11.11 9.47 15.33
N GLY A 84 10.62 8.93 14.22
CA GLY A 84 11.32 7.99 13.35
C GLY A 84 11.33 6.55 13.84
N ILE A 85 10.83 6.29 15.06
CA ILE A 85 10.77 4.97 15.70
C ILE A 85 12.09 4.22 15.53
N PRO A 86 13.22 4.85 15.92
CA PRO A 86 14.52 4.25 15.70
C PRO A 86 14.65 2.97 16.52
N ASN A 87 15.40 2.01 15.99
CA ASN A 87 15.72 0.82 16.75
C ASN A 87 16.55 1.19 17.98
N ARG A 88 16.38 0.42 19.05
CA ARG A 88 17.21 0.49 20.25
C ARG A 88 18.11 -0.74 20.33
N GLU A 89 17.81 -1.67 21.22
CA GLU A 89 18.59 -2.86 21.49
C GLU A 89 17.77 -4.12 21.20
N CYS A 90 18.46 -5.23 20.93
CA CYS A 90 17.93 -6.57 21.12
C CYS A 90 18.41 -7.11 22.46
N LEU A 91 17.52 -7.81 23.16
CA LEU A 91 17.80 -8.47 24.43
C LEU A 91 17.65 -9.98 24.26
N ALA A 92 18.53 -10.77 24.85
CA ALA A 92 18.18 -12.13 25.24
C ALA A 92 17.82 -12.14 26.72
N VAL A 93 16.62 -12.61 27.04
CA VAL A 93 16.08 -12.66 28.39
C VAL A 93 15.91 -14.11 28.80
N GLU A 94 16.41 -14.48 29.98
CA GLU A 94 16.20 -15.80 30.56
C GLU A 94 14.72 -15.94 30.98
N ARG A 95 13.98 -16.88 30.38
CA ARG A 95 12.51 -16.99 30.58
C ARG A 95 12.14 -17.26 32.03
N SER A 96 13.00 -17.98 32.75
CA SER A 96 12.74 -18.38 34.14
C SER A 96 12.86 -17.23 35.14
N SER A 97 13.75 -16.26 34.91
CA SER A 97 14.10 -15.21 35.89
C SER A 97 13.84 -13.78 35.42
N GLY A 98 13.66 -13.56 34.12
CA GLY A 98 13.60 -12.22 33.54
C GLY A 98 14.97 -11.52 33.46
N SER A 99 16.05 -12.22 33.83
CA SER A 99 17.41 -11.69 33.75
C SER A 99 17.83 -11.48 32.30
N VAL A 100 18.43 -10.33 31.99
CA VAL A 100 19.01 -10.05 30.67
C VAL A 100 20.36 -10.75 30.57
N VAL A 101 20.47 -11.73 29.66
CA VAL A 101 21.70 -12.49 29.38
C VAL A 101 22.68 -11.62 28.61
N TRP A 102 22.22 -10.93 27.57
CA TRP A 102 23.02 -10.00 26.78
C TRP A 102 22.15 -8.91 26.14
N ARG A 103 22.83 -7.85 25.71
CA ARG A 103 22.27 -6.69 25.01
C ARG A 103 23.07 -6.46 23.73
N MET A 104 22.39 -6.29 22.61
CA MET A 104 22.99 -5.93 21.34
C MET A 104 22.38 -4.62 20.85
N GLU A 105 23.19 -3.58 20.71
CA GLU A 105 22.73 -2.34 20.08
C GLU A 105 22.36 -2.59 18.61
N ARG A 106 21.19 -2.14 18.20
CA ARG A 106 20.75 -2.18 16.81
C ARG A 106 21.10 -0.86 16.14
N ARG A 107 21.28 -0.92 14.83
CA ARG A 107 21.39 0.30 14.03
C ARG A 107 20.11 1.10 14.15
N PRO A 108 20.15 2.44 14.24
CA PRO A 108 18.96 3.27 14.45
C PRO A 108 17.85 3.06 13.41
N ARG A 109 18.21 2.60 12.21
CA ARG A 109 17.26 2.31 11.13
C ARG A 109 17.35 0.85 10.71
N GLY A 110 16.24 0.36 10.17
CA GLY A 110 16.10 -0.96 9.59
C GLY A 110 15.19 -1.87 10.40
N ASP A 111 14.75 -2.94 9.79
CA ASP A 111 13.89 -3.95 10.40
C ASP A 111 14.65 -5.25 10.53
N TYR A 112 14.63 -5.81 11.74
CA TYR A 112 15.34 -7.04 12.08
C TYR A 112 14.30 -8.16 12.09
N ALA A 113 14.60 -9.25 11.39
CA ALA A 113 13.81 -10.48 11.42
C ALA A 113 14.77 -11.64 11.68
N LEU A 114 14.47 -12.45 12.70
CA LEU A 114 15.22 -13.68 12.98
C LEU A 114 14.92 -14.68 11.86
N LEU A 115 15.95 -15.07 11.10
CA LEU A 115 15.84 -16.08 10.05
C LEU A 115 16.16 -17.49 10.55
N LEU A 116 17.13 -17.58 11.48
CA LEU A 116 17.66 -18.85 11.98
C LEU A 116 18.10 -18.68 13.45
N ASP A 117 17.77 -19.68 14.27
CA ASP A 117 18.31 -19.91 15.62
C ASP A 117 18.83 -21.36 15.63
N GLU A 118 20.13 -21.54 15.44
CA GLU A 118 20.74 -22.88 15.34
C GLU A 118 22.20 -22.84 15.81
N GLU A 119 22.67 -23.91 16.47
CA GLU A 119 24.07 -24.09 16.90
C GLU A 119 24.65 -22.92 17.74
N GLY A 120 23.80 -22.25 18.51
CA GLY A 120 24.21 -21.07 19.27
C GLY A 120 24.54 -19.85 18.39
N LEU A 121 24.00 -19.81 17.17
CA LEU A 121 24.07 -18.70 16.23
C LEU A 121 22.65 -18.18 15.92
N LEU A 122 22.46 -16.88 16.07
CA LEU A 122 21.26 -16.18 15.60
C LEU A 122 21.60 -15.50 14.29
N VAL A 123 20.84 -15.77 13.23
CA VAL A 123 21.00 -15.03 11.96
C VAL A 123 19.80 -14.14 11.72
N PHE A 124 20.07 -12.84 11.62
CA PHE A 124 19.09 -11.82 11.33
C PHE A 124 19.14 -11.42 9.86
N ARG A 125 17.96 -11.32 9.25
CA ARG A 125 17.74 -10.43 8.13
C ARG A 125 17.59 -9.00 8.66
N VAL A 126 18.33 -8.06 8.09
CA VAL A 126 18.22 -6.65 8.41
C VAL A 126 17.85 -5.87 7.16
N ASP A 127 16.62 -5.33 7.12
CA ASP A 127 16.09 -4.54 6.01
C ASP A 127 16.19 -3.04 6.32
N GLU A 128 17.17 -2.35 5.74
CA GLU A 128 17.26 -0.89 5.74
C GLU A 128 16.56 -0.28 4.50
N PRO A 129 16.20 1.03 4.48
CA PRO A 129 15.41 1.61 3.38
C PRO A 129 15.96 1.48 1.95
N GLN A 130 17.24 1.12 1.79
CA GLN A 130 17.90 0.99 0.49
C GLN A 130 18.67 -0.32 0.31
N ARG A 131 18.70 -1.18 1.34
CA ARG A 131 19.49 -2.42 1.31
C ARG A 131 18.98 -3.40 2.35
N SER A 132 19.10 -4.68 2.03
CA SER A 132 18.88 -5.78 2.97
C SER A 132 20.17 -6.56 3.14
N TYR A 133 20.48 -7.01 4.35
CA TYR A 133 21.72 -7.72 4.64
C TYR A 133 21.53 -8.78 5.74
N LEU A 134 22.49 -9.71 5.84
CA LEU A 134 22.53 -10.70 6.91
C LEU A 134 23.45 -10.24 8.05
N LEU A 135 23.01 -10.47 9.28
CA LEU A 135 23.79 -10.24 10.49
C LEU A 135 23.73 -11.51 11.34
N ALA A 136 24.87 -12.16 11.55
CA ALA A 136 24.96 -13.31 12.45
C ALA A 136 25.54 -12.90 13.79
N VAL A 137 24.94 -13.42 14.85
CA VAL A 137 25.20 -13.03 16.23
C VAL A 137 25.35 -14.29 17.07
N GLU A 138 26.35 -14.33 17.95
CA GLU A 138 26.48 -15.42 18.92
C GLU A 138 25.31 -15.41 19.90
N ALA A 139 24.51 -16.49 19.94
CA ALA A 139 23.31 -16.59 20.78
C ALA A 139 23.61 -16.51 22.28
N GLY A 140 24.84 -16.84 22.69
CA GLY A 140 25.29 -16.77 24.08
C GLY A 140 25.72 -15.38 24.54
N THR A 141 26.22 -14.53 23.64
CA THR A 141 26.88 -13.26 24.01
C THR A 141 26.26 -12.03 23.35
N GLY A 142 25.45 -12.19 22.31
CA GLY A 142 24.91 -11.08 21.52
C GLY A 142 25.95 -10.38 20.64
N ARG A 143 27.17 -10.93 20.50
CA ARG A 143 28.23 -10.33 19.68
C ARG A 143 28.05 -10.67 18.21
N GLU A 144 28.24 -9.67 17.34
CA GLU A 144 28.30 -9.89 15.89
C GLU A 144 29.46 -10.85 15.57
N ARG A 145 29.15 -11.95 14.89
CA ARG A 145 30.11 -12.93 14.39
C ARG A 145 30.53 -12.60 12.96
N TRP A 146 29.55 -12.31 12.11
CA TRP A 146 29.77 -11.88 10.73
C TRP A 146 28.56 -11.11 10.19
N SER A 147 28.75 -10.33 9.13
CA SER A 147 27.67 -9.75 8.35
C SER A 147 27.94 -9.80 6.85
N VAL A 148 26.91 -10.08 6.05
CA VAL A 148 26.98 -10.15 4.59
C VAL A 148 26.04 -9.12 4.00
N ARG A 149 26.55 -8.22 3.14
CA ARG A 149 25.80 -7.12 2.53
C ARG A 149 25.73 -7.30 1.01
N PRO A 150 24.71 -8.00 0.50
CA PRO A 150 24.53 -8.20 -0.93
C PRO A 150 24.31 -6.86 -1.64
N GLU A 151 24.80 -6.76 -2.86
CA GLU A 151 24.54 -5.61 -3.71
C GLU A 151 23.23 -5.81 -4.47
N GLY A 152 22.29 -4.86 -4.39
CA GLY A 152 21.03 -4.93 -5.14
C GLY A 152 19.90 -4.21 -4.42
N GLY A 153 18.73 -4.16 -5.06
CA GLY A 153 17.53 -3.56 -4.50
C GLY A 153 16.73 -4.56 -3.66
N SER A 154 16.16 -5.58 -4.32
CA SER A 154 15.44 -6.66 -3.64
C SER A 154 16.39 -7.79 -3.28
N VAL A 155 16.33 -8.27 -2.03
CA VAL A 155 17.13 -9.40 -1.57
C VAL A 155 16.22 -10.43 -0.89
N HIS A 156 16.34 -11.69 -1.30
CA HIS A 156 15.70 -12.84 -0.67
C HIS A 156 16.73 -13.68 0.07
N PHE A 157 16.32 -14.24 1.20
CA PHE A 157 17.13 -15.12 2.03
C PHE A 157 16.36 -16.41 2.28
N ALA A 158 17.02 -17.55 2.13
CA ALA A 158 16.45 -18.85 2.46
C ALA A 158 17.51 -19.72 3.15
N ALA A 159 17.13 -20.45 4.20
CA ALA A 159 18.02 -21.44 4.79
C ALA A 159 18.23 -22.59 3.79
N LEU A 160 19.47 -23.07 3.66
CA LEU A 160 19.78 -24.26 2.87
C LEU A 160 19.72 -25.50 3.77
N PRO A 161 19.44 -26.69 3.21
CA PRO A 161 19.41 -27.92 4.00
C PRO A 161 20.79 -28.21 4.61
N VAL A 162 20.76 -28.76 5.82
CA VAL A 162 21.88 -29.42 6.52
C VAL A 162 23.23 -28.68 6.44
N GLY A 163 23.40 -27.65 7.27
CA GLY A 163 24.71 -27.06 7.59
C GLY A 163 25.45 -26.36 6.44
N VAL A 164 24.87 -26.32 5.23
CA VAL A 164 25.51 -25.69 4.06
C VAL A 164 25.60 -24.18 4.24
N GLY A 165 24.50 -23.52 4.61
CA GLY A 165 24.47 -22.06 4.61
C GLY A 165 23.09 -21.41 4.53
N ILE A 166 23.13 -20.13 4.17
CA ILE A 166 21.98 -19.32 3.78
C ILE A 166 22.13 -18.96 2.32
N LEU A 167 21.11 -19.24 1.52
CA LEU A 167 20.96 -18.75 0.17
C LEU A 167 20.62 -17.26 0.20
N VAL A 168 21.34 -16.48 -0.59
CA VAL A 168 21.14 -15.05 -0.79
C VAL A 168 20.87 -14.82 -2.27
N GLN A 169 19.72 -14.24 -2.58
CA GLN A 169 19.35 -13.87 -3.95
C GLN A 169 19.13 -12.36 -4.01
N SER A 170 19.96 -11.64 -4.76
CA SER A 170 19.96 -10.19 -4.85
C SER A 170 19.69 -9.70 -6.28
N GLN A 171 18.65 -8.89 -6.45
CA GLN A 171 18.25 -8.35 -7.74
C GLN A 171 18.98 -7.02 -8.01
N LYS A 172 19.79 -7.02 -9.07
CA LYS A 172 20.41 -5.84 -9.68
C LYS A 172 19.55 -5.37 -10.86
N LYS A 173 19.87 -4.20 -11.44
CA LYS A 173 19.03 -3.56 -12.49
C LYS A 173 18.74 -4.44 -13.71
N LYS A 174 19.65 -5.34 -14.08
CA LYS A 174 19.53 -6.24 -15.24
C LYS A 174 20.02 -7.66 -14.96
N SER A 175 20.31 -7.98 -13.70
CA SER A 175 20.82 -9.29 -13.34
C SER A 175 20.34 -9.70 -11.96
N LEU A 176 20.31 -11.00 -11.73
CA LEU A 176 20.06 -11.62 -10.45
C LEU A 176 21.33 -12.31 -10.00
N GLU A 177 21.85 -11.93 -8.84
CA GLU A 177 22.97 -12.59 -8.20
C GLU A 177 22.44 -13.57 -7.15
N THR A 178 22.87 -14.83 -7.20
CA THR A 178 22.52 -15.85 -6.21
C THR A 178 23.80 -16.40 -5.59
N ALA A 179 23.87 -16.51 -4.28
CA ALA A 179 25.04 -16.99 -3.56
C ALA A 179 24.65 -17.83 -2.34
N ALA A 180 25.43 -18.86 -2.02
CA ALA A 180 25.34 -19.54 -0.73
C ALA A 180 26.37 -18.98 0.24
N ILE A 181 25.93 -18.68 1.46
CA ILE A 181 26.75 -18.13 2.54
C ILE A 181 26.88 -19.16 3.65
N ARG A 182 28.10 -19.58 3.98
CA ARG A 182 28.34 -20.55 5.06
C ARG A 182 27.97 -19.94 6.42
N LEU A 183 27.26 -20.70 7.25
CA LEU A 183 26.79 -20.25 8.56
C LEU A 183 27.93 -19.95 9.55
N SER A 184 29.03 -20.68 9.49
CA SER A 184 30.09 -20.60 10.51
C SER A 184 30.92 -19.31 10.46
N ASP A 185 31.08 -18.72 9.27
CA ASP A 185 32.00 -17.59 9.04
C ASP A 185 31.47 -16.52 8.08
N GLY A 186 30.29 -16.72 7.48
CA GLY A 186 29.70 -15.79 6.53
C GLY A 186 30.41 -15.76 5.16
N VAL A 187 31.30 -16.73 4.88
CA VAL A 187 32.01 -16.80 3.60
C VAL A 187 31.08 -17.30 2.51
N THR A 188 31.14 -16.67 1.34
CA THR A 188 30.45 -17.14 0.14
C THR A 188 31.05 -18.47 -0.34
N VAL A 189 30.26 -19.54 -0.33
CA VAL A 189 30.64 -20.88 -0.80
C VAL A 189 30.68 -20.91 -2.33
N TRP A 190 29.62 -20.43 -2.96
CA TRP A 190 29.49 -20.28 -4.41
C TRP A 190 28.67 -19.05 -4.74
N ARG A 191 28.81 -18.56 -5.98
CA ARG A 191 28.08 -17.39 -6.50
C ARG A 191 27.77 -17.57 -7.99
N GLN A 192 26.55 -17.24 -8.37
CA GLN A 192 26.09 -17.20 -9.75
C GLN A 192 25.43 -15.86 -10.06
N SER A 193 25.57 -15.39 -11.30
CA SER A 193 24.87 -14.22 -11.81
C SER A 193 24.13 -14.60 -13.08
N ARG A 194 22.86 -14.19 -13.20
CA ARG A 194 22.03 -14.42 -14.38
C ARG A 194 21.48 -13.10 -14.88
N ASP A 195 21.53 -12.88 -16.19
CA ASP A 195 20.92 -11.71 -16.78
C ASP A 195 19.39 -11.89 -16.80
N LEU A 196 18.68 -10.81 -16.45
CA LEU A 196 17.23 -10.78 -16.51
C LEU A 196 16.81 -10.20 -17.87
N PRO A 197 15.92 -10.88 -18.62
CA PRO A 197 15.54 -10.48 -19.99
C PRO A 197 14.84 -9.11 -20.00
N VAL A 198 14.14 -8.80 -18.92
CA VAL A 198 13.53 -7.50 -18.67
C VAL A 198 13.99 -7.08 -17.27
N PRO A 199 14.22 -5.78 -16.99
CA PRO A 199 14.27 -5.25 -15.63
C PRO A 199 12.90 -5.48 -14.96
N THR A 200 12.57 -6.73 -14.63
CA THR A 200 11.23 -7.12 -14.20
C THR A 200 10.95 -6.66 -12.77
N LEU A 201 9.65 -6.62 -12.49
CA LEU A 201 9.01 -6.82 -11.20
C LEU A 201 9.63 -8.04 -10.46
N ALA A 202 9.45 -8.10 -9.14
CA ALA A 202 10.15 -9.00 -8.22
C ALA A 202 10.19 -10.46 -8.72
N CYS A 203 11.37 -11.09 -8.68
CA CYS A 203 11.46 -12.54 -8.89
C CYS A 203 10.78 -13.27 -7.71
N PRO A 204 10.06 -14.39 -7.94
CA PRO A 204 9.59 -15.23 -6.86
C PRO A 204 10.74 -15.65 -5.94
N ALA A 205 10.44 -15.80 -4.65
CA ALA A 205 11.40 -16.30 -3.68
C ALA A 205 11.87 -17.72 -4.07
N PRO A 206 13.15 -18.04 -3.86
CA PRO A 206 13.65 -19.37 -4.16
C PRO A 206 12.97 -20.42 -3.27
N LEU A 207 12.69 -21.59 -3.82
CA LEU A 207 12.23 -22.74 -3.05
C LEU A 207 13.41 -23.67 -2.77
N VAL A 208 13.43 -24.25 -1.57
CA VAL A 208 14.50 -25.13 -1.11
C VAL A 208 13.86 -26.45 -0.66
N ASP A 209 14.36 -27.56 -1.20
CA ASP A 209 14.06 -28.91 -0.74
C ASP A 209 15.35 -29.60 -0.27
N ASP A 210 15.26 -30.85 0.21
CA ASP A 210 16.41 -31.60 0.75
C ASP A 210 17.53 -31.86 -0.27
N GLU A 211 17.21 -31.89 -1.56
CA GLU A 211 18.11 -32.27 -2.66
C GLU A 211 18.54 -31.07 -3.53
N GLY A 212 17.88 -29.91 -3.43
CA GLY A 212 18.03 -28.84 -4.42
C GLY A 212 17.45 -27.48 -4.04
N VAL A 213 17.86 -26.47 -4.82
CA VAL A 213 17.30 -25.12 -4.78
C VAL A 213 16.68 -24.79 -6.13
N LEU A 214 15.43 -24.34 -6.13
CA LEU A 214 14.74 -23.83 -7.31
C LEU A 214 14.83 -22.32 -7.39
N LEU A 215 15.30 -21.82 -8.54
CA LEU A 215 15.44 -20.40 -8.85
C LEU A 215 14.48 -19.99 -9.99
N PHE A 216 13.88 -18.81 -9.86
CA PHE A 216 12.85 -18.28 -10.76
C PHE A 216 13.30 -17.00 -11.48
N ALA A 217 14.32 -17.13 -12.33
CA ALA A 217 14.99 -15.99 -12.96
C ALA A 217 15.25 -16.23 -14.43
N GLY A 218 14.42 -15.63 -15.29
CA GLY A 218 14.44 -15.87 -16.74
C GLY A 218 13.99 -17.29 -17.13
N GLY A 219 13.19 -17.91 -16.27
CA GLY A 219 12.81 -19.31 -16.35
C GLY A 219 12.72 -19.95 -14.96
N VAL A 220 12.69 -21.27 -14.92
CA VAL A 220 12.87 -22.07 -13.70
C VAL A 220 14.09 -22.97 -13.85
N SER A 221 14.91 -23.05 -12.81
CA SER A 221 16.06 -23.97 -12.78
C SER A 221 16.23 -24.57 -11.40
N ARG A 222 16.71 -25.81 -11.35
CA ARG A 222 17.19 -26.44 -10.12
C ARG A 222 18.70 -26.41 -10.07
N ILE A 223 19.25 -26.05 -8.93
CA ILE A 223 20.69 -26.05 -8.67
C ILE A 223 21.01 -26.92 -7.45
N ASP A 224 22.22 -27.47 -7.45
CA ASP A 224 22.78 -28.15 -6.29
C ASP A 224 23.09 -27.14 -5.17
N PRO A 225 22.63 -27.36 -3.92
CA PRO A 225 22.81 -26.39 -2.84
C PRO A 225 24.28 -26.25 -2.41
N GLN A 226 25.12 -27.26 -2.62
CA GLN A 226 26.52 -27.29 -2.14
C GLN A 226 27.49 -26.64 -3.13
N SER A 227 27.34 -26.92 -4.42
CA SER A 227 28.23 -26.43 -5.49
C SER A 227 27.65 -25.23 -6.24
N GLY A 228 26.32 -25.07 -6.20
CA GLY A 228 25.58 -24.12 -7.02
C GLY A 228 25.39 -24.59 -8.46
N GLU A 229 25.91 -25.75 -8.87
CA GLU A 229 25.81 -26.22 -10.26
C GLU A 229 24.35 -26.42 -10.69
N VAL A 230 24.06 -26.08 -11.94
CA VAL A 230 22.70 -26.23 -12.49
C VAL A 230 22.46 -27.70 -12.81
N ILE A 231 21.47 -28.29 -12.15
CA ILE A 231 21.03 -29.67 -12.40
C ILE A 231 20.18 -29.72 -13.68
N TRP A 232 19.20 -28.81 -13.78
CA TRP A 232 18.38 -28.62 -14.97
C TRP A 232 17.85 -27.18 -15.05
N SER A 233 17.45 -26.75 -16.25
CA SER A 233 16.90 -25.41 -16.49
C SER A 233 15.84 -25.41 -17.61
N ARG A 234 14.78 -24.62 -17.42
CA ARG A 234 13.65 -24.42 -18.34
C ARG A 234 13.42 -22.92 -18.53
N THR A 235 13.84 -22.39 -19.67
CA THR A 235 13.65 -20.96 -20.02
C THR A 235 12.34 -20.71 -20.77
N ASP A 236 11.66 -21.75 -21.20
CA ASP A 236 10.36 -21.72 -21.85
C ASP A 236 9.20 -21.48 -20.86
N ILE A 237 9.45 -21.63 -19.56
CA ILE A 237 8.48 -21.44 -18.49
C ILE A 237 8.99 -20.37 -17.53
N SER A 238 8.38 -19.19 -17.55
CA SER A 238 8.70 -18.09 -16.64
C SER A 238 7.49 -17.77 -15.77
N PRO A 239 7.59 -17.87 -14.43
CA PRO A 239 6.48 -17.53 -13.57
C PRO A 239 6.13 -16.05 -13.66
N ASP A 240 4.86 -15.73 -13.49
CA ASP A 240 4.40 -14.35 -13.46
C ASP A 240 4.91 -13.65 -12.19
N PRO A 241 5.51 -12.45 -12.29
CA PRO A 241 6.02 -11.73 -11.12
C PRO A 241 4.94 -11.40 -10.07
N ASP A 242 3.70 -11.20 -10.53
CA ASP A 242 2.54 -10.87 -9.70
C ASP A 242 1.59 -12.06 -9.49
N GLY A 243 1.95 -13.25 -10.01
CA GLY A 243 1.12 -14.45 -9.93
C GLY A 243 1.31 -15.23 -8.62
N ALA A 244 0.61 -16.35 -8.52
CA ALA A 244 0.73 -17.26 -7.38
C ALA A 244 2.18 -17.72 -7.19
N PRO A 245 2.72 -17.64 -5.96
CA PRO A 245 4.08 -18.11 -5.70
C PRO A 245 4.18 -19.61 -6.01
N PRO A 246 5.24 -20.07 -6.69
CA PRO A 246 5.47 -21.49 -6.92
C PRO A 246 5.42 -22.31 -5.62
N GLN A 247 4.96 -23.56 -5.69
CA GLN A 247 4.80 -24.46 -4.54
C GLN A 247 5.30 -25.87 -4.88
N PHE A 248 5.81 -26.60 -3.90
CA PHE A 248 5.99 -28.05 -4.01
C PHE A 248 4.63 -28.75 -3.90
N GLY A 249 4.34 -29.71 -4.77
CA GLY A 249 3.07 -30.42 -4.76
C GLY A 249 3.06 -31.71 -5.58
N GLY A 250 2.38 -32.74 -5.07
CA GLY A 250 2.39 -34.07 -5.70
C GLY A 250 3.84 -34.58 -5.86
N PRO A 251 4.21 -35.10 -7.04
CA PRO A 251 5.58 -35.56 -7.29
C PRO A 251 6.58 -34.43 -7.66
N GLY A 252 6.20 -33.15 -7.66
CA GLY A 252 7.09 -32.12 -8.16
C GLY A 252 6.78 -30.66 -7.84
N LEU A 253 7.04 -29.77 -8.80
CA LEU A 253 6.89 -28.33 -8.68
C LEU A 253 5.64 -27.85 -9.41
N LEU A 254 4.83 -27.04 -8.72
CA LEU A 254 3.66 -26.36 -9.26
C LEU A 254 3.97 -24.87 -9.43
N LEU A 255 3.74 -24.33 -10.62
CA LEU A 255 3.94 -22.90 -10.89
C LEU A 255 2.99 -22.40 -11.97
N ALA A 256 2.52 -21.16 -11.81
CA ALA A 256 1.71 -20.47 -12.80
C ALA A 256 2.59 -19.58 -13.69
N ALA A 257 2.38 -19.63 -15.00
CA ALA A 257 3.05 -18.79 -16.00
C ALA A 257 2.04 -18.40 -17.09
N GLY A 258 1.61 -17.14 -17.06
CA GLY A 258 0.50 -16.63 -17.85
C GLY A 258 -0.82 -17.31 -17.46
N GLU A 259 -1.58 -17.74 -18.48
CA GLU A 259 -2.85 -18.44 -18.30
C GLU A 259 -2.68 -19.95 -18.10
N MET A 260 -1.48 -20.42 -17.75
CA MET A 260 -1.16 -21.84 -17.63
C MET A 260 -0.61 -22.17 -16.24
N LEU A 261 -1.07 -23.27 -15.67
CA LEU A 261 -0.42 -23.94 -14.53
C LEU A 261 0.41 -25.11 -15.03
N PHE A 262 1.64 -25.23 -14.55
CA PHE A 262 2.55 -26.32 -14.88
C PHE A 262 2.80 -27.20 -13.65
N GLY A 263 2.79 -28.52 -13.86
CA GLY A 263 3.38 -29.51 -12.95
C GLY A 263 4.67 -30.04 -13.55
N LEU A 264 5.80 -29.77 -12.89
CA LEU A 264 7.14 -30.17 -13.35
C LEU A 264 7.71 -31.26 -12.46
N ASP A 265 8.39 -32.24 -13.06
CA ASP A 265 9.18 -33.22 -12.30
C ASP A 265 10.35 -32.51 -11.63
N LEU A 266 10.50 -32.70 -10.32
CA LEU A 266 11.50 -31.98 -9.55
C LEU A 266 12.93 -32.42 -9.90
N LYS A 267 13.13 -33.65 -10.36
CA LYS A 267 14.45 -34.23 -10.64
C LYS A 267 14.94 -33.90 -12.05
N SER A 268 14.09 -33.99 -13.07
CA SER A 268 14.47 -33.72 -14.46
C SER A 268 14.09 -32.32 -14.95
N GLY A 269 13.11 -31.68 -14.34
CA GLY A 269 12.51 -30.44 -14.84
C GLY A 269 11.54 -30.65 -16.00
N ASP A 270 11.22 -31.90 -16.35
CA ASP A 270 10.28 -32.23 -17.41
C ASP A 270 8.86 -31.83 -17.03
N THR A 271 8.06 -31.43 -18.02
CA THR A 271 6.64 -31.14 -17.79
C THR A 271 5.88 -32.46 -17.66
N ILE A 272 5.35 -32.72 -16.46
CA ILE A 272 4.45 -33.86 -16.20
C ILE A 272 3.10 -33.56 -16.83
N TRP A 273 2.58 -32.36 -16.57
CA TRP A 273 1.33 -31.86 -17.13
C TRP A 273 1.32 -30.32 -17.16
N ASN A 274 0.40 -29.76 -17.93
CA ASN A 274 0.04 -28.35 -17.88
C ASN A 274 -1.47 -28.21 -18.07
N ALA A 275 -2.04 -27.15 -17.50
CA ALA A 275 -3.49 -26.91 -17.52
C ALA A 275 -3.78 -25.41 -17.74
N PRO A 276 -4.73 -25.06 -18.61
CA PRO A 276 -5.18 -23.68 -18.75
C PRO A 276 -5.97 -23.25 -17.51
N LEU A 277 -5.73 -22.01 -17.07
CA LEU A 277 -6.43 -21.37 -15.96
C LEU A 277 -7.47 -20.38 -16.51
N SER A 278 -8.66 -20.38 -15.90
CA SER A 278 -9.69 -19.37 -16.16
C SER A 278 -9.54 -18.13 -15.27
N VAL A 279 -8.53 -18.10 -14.40
CA VAL A 279 -8.26 -17.03 -13.42
C VAL A 279 -6.81 -16.57 -13.49
N PHE A 280 -6.56 -15.36 -13.01
CA PHE A 280 -5.23 -14.94 -12.60
C PHE A 280 -4.95 -15.52 -11.20
N PRO A 281 -4.07 -16.54 -11.09
CA PRO A 281 -3.91 -17.26 -9.84
C PRO A 281 -3.21 -16.40 -8.79
N SER A 282 -3.83 -16.29 -7.62
CA SER A 282 -3.27 -15.67 -6.42
C SER A 282 -2.54 -16.70 -5.55
N ASN A 283 -3.03 -17.95 -5.52
CA ASN A 283 -2.49 -19.03 -4.70
C ASN A 283 -2.67 -20.40 -5.36
N ILE A 284 -1.74 -21.31 -5.04
CA ILE A 284 -1.76 -22.73 -5.41
C ILE A 284 -1.69 -23.52 -4.09
N PHE A 285 -2.57 -24.51 -3.92
CA PHE A 285 -2.63 -25.36 -2.73
C PHE A 285 -2.62 -26.84 -3.16
N PRO A 286 -1.44 -27.50 -3.14
CA PRO A 286 -1.36 -28.93 -3.33
C PRO A 286 -1.88 -29.68 -2.10
N MET A 287 -2.80 -30.62 -2.30
CA MET A 287 -3.40 -31.39 -1.21
C MET A 287 -3.78 -32.78 -1.70
N GLY A 288 -3.11 -33.81 -1.17
CA GLY A 288 -3.37 -35.20 -1.57
C GLY A 288 -3.13 -35.42 -3.08
N ASP A 289 -4.16 -35.90 -3.78
CA ASP A 289 -4.16 -36.11 -5.23
C ASP A 289 -4.74 -34.93 -6.02
N ALA A 290 -4.99 -33.80 -5.36
CA ALA A 290 -5.57 -32.59 -5.92
C ALA A 290 -4.62 -31.38 -5.83
N VAL A 291 -4.83 -30.43 -6.74
CA VAL A 291 -4.23 -29.10 -6.73
C VAL A 291 -5.35 -28.08 -6.81
N TYR A 292 -5.50 -27.29 -5.77
CA TYR A 292 -6.47 -26.19 -5.74
C TYR A 292 -5.79 -24.89 -6.17
N VAL A 293 -6.38 -24.22 -7.15
CA VAL A 293 -5.95 -22.90 -7.60
C VAL A 293 -7.02 -21.89 -7.22
N ARG A 294 -6.60 -20.82 -6.54
CA ARG A 294 -7.45 -19.67 -6.25
C ARG A 294 -7.00 -18.49 -7.10
N GLY A 295 -7.93 -17.78 -7.71
CA GLY A 295 -7.58 -16.57 -8.43
C GLY A 295 -8.74 -15.60 -8.64
N ASP A 296 -8.37 -14.43 -9.15
CA ASP A 296 -9.31 -13.45 -9.67
C ASP A 296 -9.74 -13.87 -11.07
N LEU A 297 -11.04 -13.85 -11.36
CA LEU A 297 -11.46 -13.94 -12.75
C LEU A 297 -10.85 -12.76 -13.52
N PRO A 298 -10.27 -12.99 -14.72
CA PRO A 298 -9.65 -11.93 -15.50
C PRO A 298 -10.68 -10.81 -15.65
N TYR A 299 -10.29 -9.62 -15.21
CA TYR A 299 -11.20 -8.47 -15.15
C TYR A 299 -11.84 -8.27 -16.51
N SER A 300 -13.12 -8.62 -16.65
CA SER A 300 -13.91 -8.20 -17.78
C SER A 300 -14.13 -6.71 -17.57
N ASP A 301 -13.21 -5.88 -18.07
CA ASP A 301 -13.22 -4.43 -17.96
C ASP A 301 -14.66 -3.85 -17.90
N PRO A 302 -15.18 -3.48 -16.71
CA PRO A 302 -16.52 -2.94 -16.56
C PRO A 302 -16.60 -1.51 -17.09
N SER A 303 -15.47 -0.90 -17.48
CA SER A 303 -15.48 0.36 -18.21
C SER A 303 -15.96 0.19 -19.66
N GLY A 304 -16.16 -1.04 -20.14
CA GLY A 304 -16.66 -1.29 -21.49
C GLY A 304 -15.83 -0.59 -22.56
N ARG A 305 -14.51 -0.38 -22.32
CA ARG A 305 -13.61 0.20 -23.31
C ARG A 305 -13.25 -0.85 -24.36
N PHE A 306 -14.27 -1.34 -25.05
CA PHE A 306 -14.12 -1.89 -26.38
C PHE A 306 -13.70 -0.74 -27.32
N LYS A 307 -12.55 -0.89 -27.98
CA LYS A 307 -12.21 -0.07 -29.15
C LYS A 307 -13.11 -0.51 -30.31
N ILE A 308 -14.20 0.22 -30.57
CA ILE A 308 -15.12 -0.03 -31.69
C ILE A 308 -15.42 1.30 -32.41
N GLN A 309 -15.49 1.27 -33.75
CA GLN A 309 -15.58 2.43 -34.64
C GLN A 309 -16.83 2.35 -35.52
N VAL A 310 -17.57 3.46 -35.70
CA VAL A 310 -18.93 3.53 -36.30
C VAL A 310 -18.90 3.96 -37.79
N PRO A 311 -19.77 3.46 -38.70
CA PRO A 311 -19.86 3.88 -40.12
C PRO A 311 -20.68 5.17 -40.36
N PRO A 312 -20.48 5.92 -41.46
CA PRO A 312 -20.90 7.34 -41.58
C PRO A 312 -22.23 7.66 -42.30
N ALA A 313 -23.21 6.76 -42.44
CA ALA A 313 -24.33 6.95 -43.39
C ALA A 313 -25.75 7.20 -42.82
N TRP A 314 -25.93 7.63 -41.56
CA TRP A 314 -27.28 7.78 -40.97
C TRP A 314 -27.83 9.22 -41.03
N PRO A 315 -29.00 9.48 -41.67
CA PRO A 315 -29.61 10.81 -41.75
C PRO A 315 -30.24 11.28 -40.42
N LEU A 316 -30.25 12.61 -40.19
CA LEU A 316 -30.94 13.26 -39.08
C LEU A 316 -32.45 13.26 -39.33
N VAL A 317 -33.24 12.69 -38.43
CA VAL A 317 -34.70 12.56 -38.58
C VAL A 317 -35.52 13.35 -37.57
N TRP A 318 -34.95 13.70 -36.41
CA TRP A 318 -35.68 14.46 -35.39
C TRP A 318 -34.77 15.29 -34.49
N LYS A 319 -35.28 16.44 -34.01
CA LYS A 319 -34.62 17.39 -33.09
C LYS A 319 -35.64 17.86 -32.07
N SER A 320 -35.25 17.95 -30.79
CA SER A 320 -36.10 18.50 -29.73
C SER A 320 -36.06 20.04 -29.72
N ASP A 321 -37.20 20.68 -29.47
CA ASP A 321 -37.28 22.12 -29.22
C ASP A 321 -37.04 22.38 -27.72
N GLY A 322 -35.94 23.06 -27.41
CA GLY A 322 -35.62 23.52 -26.06
C GLY A 322 -34.50 22.76 -25.35
N ASP A 323 -34.29 21.48 -25.68
CA ASP A 323 -33.18 20.68 -25.13
C ASP A 323 -32.34 20.06 -26.26
N GLU A 324 -31.02 20.19 -26.17
CA GLU A 324 -30.01 19.92 -27.22
C GLU A 324 -29.83 18.43 -27.57
N VAL A 325 -30.92 17.74 -27.93
CA VAL A 325 -30.94 16.32 -28.30
C VAL A 325 -31.30 16.13 -29.77
N PHE A 326 -30.47 15.37 -30.50
CA PHE A 326 -30.62 15.05 -31.92
C PHE A 326 -30.82 13.55 -32.13
N ARG A 327 -31.71 13.15 -33.03
CA ARG A 327 -31.94 11.75 -33.41
C ARG A 327 -31.54 11.50 -34.87
N PHE A 328 -30.60 10.58 -35.07
CA PHE A 328 -30.20 10.08 -36.39
C PHE A 328 -30.71 8.65 -36.54
N GLN A 329 -31.22 8.26 -37.70
CA GLN A 329 -31.83 6.94 -37.89
C GLN A 329 -31.38 6.33 -39.21
N ASP A 330 -30.99 5.06 -39.16
CA ASP A 330 -30.72 4.24 -40.32
C ASP A 330 -32.02 4.03 -41.12
N ALA A 331 -31.97 4.32 -42.41
CA ALA A 331 -33.14 4.23 -43.28
C ALA A 331 -33.56 2.79 -43.59
N GLU A 332 -32.65 1.83 -43.53
CA GLU A 332 -32.91 0.41 -43.85
C GLU A 332 -33.29 -0.38 -42.59
N THR A 333 -32.65 -0.12 -41.46
CA THR A 333 -32.84 -0.93 -40.24
C THR A 333 -33.75 -0.29 -39.20
N GLY A 334 -34.05 1.01 -39.32
CA GLY A 334 -34.84 1.75 -38.34
C GLY A 334 -34.10 2.02 -37.01
N ALA A 335 -32.86 1.56 -36.87
CA ALA A 335 -32.01 1.82 -35.71
C ALA A 335 -31.69 3.31 -35.61
N PHE A 336 -31.63 3.87 -34.40
CA PHE A 336 -31.37 5.29 -34.21
C PHE A 336 -30.35 5.59 -33.10
N ILE A 337 -29.71 6.75 -33.20
CA ILE A 337 -28.78 7.31 -32.21
C ILE A 337 -29.38 8.61 -31.67
N LEU A 338 -29.34 8.79 -30.35
CA LEU A 338 -29.64 10.07 -29.67
C LEU A 338 -28.34 10.75 -29.23
N LEU A 339 -28.21 12.03 -29.52
CA LEU A 339 -27.00 12.82 -29.26
C LEU A 339 -27.37 14.04 -28.43
N ALA A 340 -26.91 14.12 -27.17
CA ALA A 340 -27.20 15.21 -26.23
C ALA A 340 -25.98 16.09 -26.00
N CYS A 341 -26.12 17.41 -26.15
CA CYS A 341 -25.09 18.39 -25.81
C CYS A 341 -25.42 19.12 -24.49
N HIS A 342 -24.39 19.49 -23.72
CA HIS A 342 -24.55 20.28 -22.49
C HIS A 342 -23.81 21.62 -22.61
N ARG A 343 -24.51 22.72 -22.35
CA ARG A 343 -23.93 24.06 -22.27
C ARG A 343 -23.10 24.22 -20.99
N SER A 344 -21.78 24.41 -21.12
CA SER A 344 -20.94 24.89 -20.02
C SER A 344 -21.13 26.40 -19.88
N ALA A 345 -21.48 26.88 -18.68
CA ALA A 345 -21.55 28.30 -18.36
C ALA A 345 -20.15 28.92 -18.27
N SER A 346 -19.49 29.08 -19.43
CA SER A 346 -18.29 29.89 -19.59
C SER A 346 -18.54 30.83 -20.76
N GLY A 347 -18.73 32.13 -20.47
CA GLY A 347 -19.15 33.18 -21.40
C GLY A 347 -18.15 33.47 -22.52
N LEU A 348 -18.07 32.59 -23.50
CA LEU A 348 -17.51 32.86 -24.82
C LEU A 348 -18.66 33.04 -25.81
N ASP A 349 -18.94 34.29 -26.17
CA ASP A 349 -19.92 34.67 -27.21
C ASP A 349 -19.41 34.33 -28.61
N GLN A 350 -19.36 33.04 -28.96
CA GLN A 350 -19.38 32.62 -30.36
C GLN A 350 -20.71 31.93 -30.68
N PRO A 351 -21.40 32.30 -31.78
CA PRO A 351 -22.65 31.65 -32.16
C PRO A 351 -22.41 30.18 -32.50
N PHE A 352 -23.14 29.30 -31.81
CA PHE A 352 -23.18 27.83 -32.01
C PHE A 352 -23.34 27.43 -33.49
N ASP A 353 -24.00 28.26 -34.30
CA ASP A 353 -24.18 28.07 -35.74
C ASP A 353 -22.87 28.05 -36.54
N SER A 354 -21.83 28.75 -36.09
CA SER A 354 -20.51 28.74 -36.75
C SER A 354 -19.80 27.40 -36.57
N MET A 355 -19.98 26.78 -35.41
CA MET A 355 -19.43 25.46 -35.08
C MET A 355 -20.21 24.35 -35.80
N LEU A 356 -21.54 24.47 -35.91
CA LEU A 356 -22.38 23.52 -36.62
C LEU A 356 -22.09 23.48 -38.14
N ARG A 357 -21.74 24.64 -38.72
CA ARG A 357 -21.32 24.76 -40.13
C ARG A 357 -20.01 24.01 -40.41
N VAL A 358 -19.00 24.16 -39.55
CA VAL A 358 -17.70 23.48 -39.70
C VAL A 358 -17.83 21.95 -39.63
N VAL A 359 -18.74 21.44 -38.80
CA VAL A 359 -19.03 20.00 -38.70
C VAL A 359 -19.68 19.46 -39.99
N LYS A 360 -20.66 20.19 -40.54
CA LYS A 360 -21.30 19.81 -41.81
C LYS A 360 -20.33 19.85 -42.99
N GLU A 361 -19.47 20.86 -43.06
CA GLU A 361 -18.51 21.03 -44.14
C GLU A 361 -17.37 19.99 -44.09
N SER A 362 -16.90 19.61 -42.89
CA SER A 362 -15.81 18.63 -42.74
C SER A 362 -16.24 17.19 -43.10
N LEU A 363 -17.48 16.82 -42.77
CA LEU A 363 -18.04 15.51 -43.08
C LEU A 363 -18.45 15.36 -44.56
N ALA A 364 -18.77 16.47 -45.23
CA ALA A 364 -19.15 16.47 -46.65
C ALA A 364 -17.94 16.47 -47.62
N ALA A 365 -16.76 16.89 -47.18
CA ALA A 365 -15.66 17.26 -48.08
C ALA A 365 -14.55 16.20 -48.30
N SER A 366 -14.60 15.00 -47.69
CA SER A 366 -13.50 14.03 -47.83
C SER A 366 -13.94 12.57 -48.02
N SER A 367 -13.52 11.99 -49.15
CA SER A 367 -13.60 10.55 -49.42
C SER A 367 -12.41 9.83 -48.78
N PRO A 368 -12.61 8.76 -48.00
CA PRO A 368 -11.52 8.04 -47.33
C PRO A 368 -10.59 7.32 -48.30
N ARG A 369 -9.30 7.24 -47.96
CA ARG A 369 -8.35 6.35 -48.64
C ARG A 369 -8.21 5.03 -47.86
N ARG A 370 -8.50 3.90 -48.49
CA ARG A 370 -8.29 2.55 -47.92
C ARG A 370 -6.80 2.23 -47.87
N VAL A 371 -6.32 1.79 -46.72
CA VAL A 371 -4.88 1.57 -46.45
C VAL A 371 -4.56 0.08 -46.28
N GLU A 372 -5.42 -0.73 -45.65
CA GLU A 372 -5.10 -2.15 -45.40
C GLU A 372 -6.37 -2.99 -45.15
N THR A 373 -6.28 -4.31 -45.34
CA THR A 373 -7.28 -5.31 -44.90
C THR A 373 -6.61 -6.57 -44.38
N GLN A 374 -7.14 -7.15 -43.31
CA GLN A 374 -6.76 -8.50 -42.87
C GLN A 374 -7.98 -9.21 -42.26
N ASP A 375 -7.98 -10.54 -42.38
CA ASP A 375 -9.02 -11.42 -41.86
C ASP A 375 -8.62 -11.90 -40.45
N THR A 376 -9.59 -11.95 -39.51
CA THR A 376 -9.41 -12.36 -38.11
C THR A 376 -10.64 -13.10 -37.58
N THR A 377 -10.62 -13.53 -36.32
CA THR A 377 -11.78 -14.13 -35.64
C THR A 377 -11.94 -13.53 -34.25
N VAL A 378 -13.19 -13.26 -33.84
CA VAL A 378 -13.52 -12.75 -32.49
C VAL A 378 -14.60 -13.66 -31.92
N GLY A 379 -14.32 -14.31 -30.78
CA GLY A 379 -15.24 -15.29 -30.18
C GLY A 379 -15.52 -16.49 -31.08
N GLY A 380 -14.53 -16.94 -31.87
CA GLY A 380 -14.66 -18.09 -32.77
C GLY A 380 -15.44 -17.85 -34.07
N ARG A 381 -15.79 -16.60 -34.39
CA ARG A 381 -16.51 -16.25 -35.64
C ARG A 381 -15.62 -15.42 -36.57
N PRO A 382 -15.66 -15.66 -37.90
CA PRO A 382 -14.85 -14.92 -38.87
C PRO A 382 -15.24 -13.45 -38.92
N ALA A 383 -14.24 -12.58 -38.91
CA ALA A 383 -14.37 -11.14 -39.03
C ALA A 383 -13.29 -10.61 -39.96
N ARG A 384 -13.61 -9.61 -40.80
CA ARG A 384 -12.65 -8.97 -41.71
C ARG A 384 -12.50 -7.51 -41.30
N TRP A 385 -11.27 -7.04 -41.14
CA TRP A 385 -10.99 -5.65 -40.78
C TRP A 385 -10.32 -4.89 -41.93
N ALA A 386 -10.50 -3.57 -41.96
CA ALA A 386 -9.90 -2.69 -42.96
C ALA A 386 -9.56 -1.31 -42.37
N ARG A 387 -8.39 -0.75 -42.72
CA ARG A 387 -7.92 0.58 -42.28
C ARG A 387 -8.19 1.64 -43.34
N TYR A 388 -8.66 2.82 -42.93
CA TYR A 388 -8.84 3.99 -43.81
C TYR A 388 -8.31 5.26 -43.13
N GLU A 389 -7.78 6.21 -43.91
CA GLU A 389 -7.32 7.52 -43.44
C GLU A 389 -8.11 8.66 -44.09
N TYR A 390 -8.42 9.69 -43.29
CA TYR A 390 -9.09 10.92 -43.73
C TYR A 390 -8.15 12.11 -43.52
N PRO A 391 -7.75 12.84 -44.56
CA PRO A 391 -7.02 14.08 -44.39
C PRO A 391 -8.00 15.24 -44.20
N ALA A 392 -8.00 15.88 -43.03
CA ALA A 392 -8.68 17.16 -42.82
C ALA A 392 -7.66 18.25 -42.48
N LYS A 393 -7.57 19.27 -43.33
CA LYS A 393 -6.93 20.56 -43.03
C LYS A 393 -8.03 21.60 -42.86
N VAL A 394 -8.15 22.18 -41.68
CA VAL A 394 -9.00 23.35 -41.45
C VAL A 394 -8.09 24.56 -41.30
N GLU A 395 -8.12 25.48 -42.26
CA GLU A 395 -7.47 26.79 -42.12
C GLU A 395 -8.42 27.75 -41.40
N SER A 396 -8.16 27.98 -40.11
CA SER A 396 -8.71 29.15 -39.42
C SER A 396 -7.79 30.35 -39.65
N THR A 397 -8.35 31.52 -39.94
CA THR A 397 -7.60 32.72 -40.35
C THR A 397 -6.82 33.41 -39.23
N LYS A 398 -6.44 32.75 -38.12
CA LYS A 398 -5.45 33.36 -37.21
C LYS A 398 -4.60 32.46 -36.32
N GLU A 399 -4.91 31.18 -36.14
CA GLU A 399 -3.98 30.23 -35.49
C GLU A 399 -4.13 28.83 -36.08
N LYS A 400 -2.99 28.23 -36.49
CA LYS A 400 -2.92 26.84 -36.94
C LYS A 400 -2.94 25.92 -35.72
N LYS A 401 -4.10 25.35 -35.38
CA LYS A 401 -4.24 24.35 -34.31
C LYS A 401 -4.94 23.11 -34.85
N ASN A 402 -4.41 21.93 -34.51
CA ASN A 402 -5.01 20.65 -34.86
C ASN A 402 -6.10 20.30 -33.83
N ILE A 403 -7.30 19.96 -34.30
CA ILE A 403 -8.40 19.48 -33.48
C ILE A 403 -8.51 17.97 -33.70
N VAL A 404 -8.57 17.21 -32.61
CA VAL A 404 -8.89 15.77 -32.65
C VAL A 404 -10.16 15.55 -31.84
N SER A 405 -11.15 14.92 -32.44
CA SER A 405 -12.43 14.57 -31.81
C SER A 405 -12.57 13.06 -31.65
N HIS A 406 -13.24 12.63 -30.58
CA HIS A 406 -13.58 11.23 -30.32
C HIS A 406 -15.08 11.11 -30.01
N LEU A 407 -15.77 10.18 -30.69
CA LEU A 407 -17.19 9.84 -30.47
C LEU A 407 -17.30 8.35 -30.15
N GLY A 408 -18.14 7.98 -29.18
CA GLY A 408 -18.45 6.57 -28.85
C GLY A 408 -19.95 6.34 -28.63
N ALA A 409 -20.45 5.17 -29.04
CA ALA A 409 -21.82 4.72 -28.81
C ALA A 409 -21.87 3.20 -28.57
N VAL A 410 -22.87 2.74 -27.80
CA VAL A 410 -23.12 1.32 -27.48
C VAL A 410 -24.34 0.83 -28.26
N PHE A 411 -24.31 -0.37 -28.84
CA PHE A 411 -25.43 -0.99 -29.57
C PHE A 411 -25.85 -2.31 -28.91
N ASP A 412 -27.14 -2.44 -28.62
CA ASP A 412 -27.77 -3.72 -28.23
C ASP A 412 -28.46 -4.33 -29.47
N PRO A 413 -27.91 -5.44 -30.04
CA PRO A 413 -28.44 -6.04 -31.26
C PRO A 413 -29.79 -6.73 -31.06
N GLU A 414 -30.19 -7.08 -29.84
CA GLU A 414 -31.50 -7.70 -29.58
C GLU A 414 -32.60 -6.65 -29.38
N LYS A 415 -32.25 -5.44 -28.95
CA LYS A 415 -33.21 -4.34 -28.69
C LYS A 415 -33.18 -3.21 -29.71
N HIS A 416 -32.32 -3.28 -30.74
CA HIS A 416 -32.19 -2.27 -31.79
C HIS A 416 -32.02 -0.82 -31.27
N THR A 417 -31.37 -0.63 -30.11
CA THR A 417 -31.21 0.71 -29.50
C THR A 417 -29.73 1.03 -29.25
N ALA A 418 -29.33 2.29 -29.46
CA ALA A 418 -27.99 2.79 -29.14
C ALA A 418 -27.99 4.13 -28.38
N ILE A 419 -27.05 4.30 -27.44
CA ILE A 419 -26.81 5.56 -26.72
C ILE A 419 -25.33 5.94 -26.89
N GLY A 420 -25.04 7.21 -27.20
CA GLY A 420 -23.67 7.70 -27.42
C GLY A 420 -23.37 9.04 -26.76
N PHE A 421 -22.08 9.32 -26.55
CA PHE A 421 -21.58 10.57 -25.96
C PHE A 421 -20.40 11.13 -26.78
N LEU A 422 -20.28 12.46 -26.85
CA LEU A 422 -19.22 13.18 -27.56
C LEU A 422 -18.43 14.05 -26.57
N SER A 423 -17.09 14.06 -26.69
CA SER A 423 -16.21 14.95 -25.93
C SER A 423 -15.16 15.59 -26.85
N TRP A 424 -14.82 16.86 -26.59
CA TRP A 424 -13.78 17.60 -27.31
C TRP A 424 -12.63 17.93 -26.35
N THR A 425 -11.39 17.82 -26.82
CA THR A 425 -10.19 18.25 -26.08
C THR A 425 -9.37 19.22 -26.91
N PHE A 426 -9.06 20.38 -26.35
CA PHE A 426 -8.02 21.27 -26.87
C PHE A 426 -6.70 20.83 -26.25
N ALA A 427 -5.71 20.51 -27.07
CA ALA A 427 -4.40 20.12 -26.59
C ALA A 427 -3.65 21.35 -26.06
N GLU A 428 -3.60 21.49 -24.73
CA GLU A 428 -2.51 22.07 -23.94
C GLU A 428 -2.96 22.06 -22.45
N ASP A 429 -2.28 21.28 -21.62
CA ASP A 429 -2.36 21.23 -20.13
C ASP A 429 -3.31 20.20 -19.47
N ASN A 430 -2.77 19.01 -19.16
CA ASN A 430 -3.45 17.94 -18.40
C ASN A 430 -3.76 18.33 -16.93
N ASP A 431 -3.08 19.34 -16.37
CA ASP A 431 -3.30 19.79 -14.98
C ASP A 431 -4.57 20.64 -14.82
N GLY A 432 -5.08 21.22 -15.91
CA GLY A 432 -6.30 22.02 -15.91
C GLY A 432 -7.56 21.17 -15.73
N VAL A 433 -7.58 19.98 -16.35
CA VAL A 433 -8.73 19.05 -16.34
C VAL A 433 -9.02 18.56 -14.91
N SER A 434 -7.98 18.19 -14.17
CA SER A 434 -8.12 17.73 -12.79
C SER A 434 -8.63 18.84 -11.85
N ARG A 435 -8.20 20.10 -12.05
CA ARG A 435 -8.65 21.25 -11.25
C ARG A 435 -10.06 21.71 -11.58
N VAL A 436 -10.53 21.51 -12.82
CA VAL A 436 -11.90 21.83 -13.24
C VAL A 436 -12.86 20.78 -12.71
N LEU A 437 -12.51 19.49 -12.78
CA LEU A 437 -13.27 18.40 -12.17
C LEU A 437 -13.32 18.57 -10.64
N ASP A 438 -12.19 18.84 -9.98
CA ASP A 438 -12.13 19.05 -8.52
C ASP A 438 -12.90 20.30 -8.06
N ARG A 439 -12.99 21.36 -8.89
CA ARG A 439 -13.85 22.53 -8.62
C ARG A 439 -15.33 22.25 -8.87
N ALA A 440 -15.67 21.48 -9.90
CA ALA A 440 -17.04 21.08 -10.19
C ALA A 440 -17.60 20.15 -9.12
N PHE A 441 -16.76 19.28 -8.52
CA PHE A 441 -17.15 18.45 -7.37
C PHE A 441 -17.30 19.26 -6.08
N LYS A 442 -16.54 20.35 -5.90
CA LYS A 442 -16.59 21.23 -4.72
C LYS A 442 -17.71 22.29 -4.75
N SER A 443 -18.29 22.59 -5.91
CA SER A 443 -19.32 23.63 -6.06
C SER A 443 -20.76 23.13 -5.95
N ILE A 444 -20.97 21.83 -5.72
CA ILE A 444 -22.28 21.26 -5.42
C ILE A 444 -22.68 21.73 -4.01
N LYS A 445 -23.53 22.77 -3.95
CA LYS A 445 -24.04 23.33 -2.71
C LYS A 445 -24.93 22.32 -1.96
N LEU A 446 -24.43 21.99 -0.79
CA LEU A 446 -24.99 21.29 0.35
C LEU A 446 -26.46 21.60 0.65
N GLY A 447 -27.32 20.61 0.41
CA GLY A 447 -28.58 20.38 1.10
C GLY A 447 -28.58 18.93 1.61
N ASP A 448 -28.69 18.76 2.92
CA ASP A 448 -28.67 17.50 3.70
C ASP A 448 -27.45 16.56 3.50
N GLU A 449 -26.40 16.84 4.28
CA GLU A 449 -25.13 16.09 4.33
C GLU A 449 -25.21 14.64 4.79
N THR A 450 -26.34 14.16 5.32
CA THR A 450 -26.42 12.80 5.88
C THR A 450 -27.07 11.77 4.97
N SER A 451 -27.67 12.14 3.83
CA SER A 451 -28.42 11.14 3.02
C SER A 451 -27.86 10.84 1.64
N VAL A 452 -27.09 11.75 1.02
CA VAL A 452 -26.58 11.55 -0.35
C VAL A 452 -25.14 11.02 -0.33
N ALA A 453 -24.27 11.54 0.53
CA ALA A 453 -22.92 11.00 0.72
C ALA A 453 -22.94 9.56 1.26
N ASP A 454 -23.90 9.24 2.15
CA ASP A 454 -24.08 7.86 2.64
C ASP A 454 -24.75 6.95 1.61
N ARG A 455 -25.69 7.45 0.78
CA ARG A 455 -26.22 6.68 -0.36
C ARG A 455 -25.20 6.43 -1.46
N TRP A 456 -24.27 7.36 -1.70
CA TRP A 456 -23.17 7.19 -2.65
C TRP A 456 -21.99 6.41 -2.06
N ARG A 457 -21.75 6.43 -0.75
CA ARG A 457 -20.82 5.48 -0.10
C ARG A 457 -21.38 4.07 -0.04
N GLN A 458 -22.69 3.89 0.05
CA GLN A 458 -23.34 2.58 -0.06
C GLN A 458 -23.45 2.09 -1.52
N ARG A 459 -23.67 2.98 -2.51
CA ARG A 459 -23.74 2.61 -3.94
C ARG A 459 -22.40 2.58 -4.66
N GLY A 460 -21.40 3.36 -4.25
CA GLY A 460 -20.02 3.30 -4.76
C GLY A 460 -19.16 2.21 -4.09
N ARG A 461 -19.74 1.48 -3.12
CA ARG A 461 -19.22 0.24 -2.53
C ARG A 461 -20.04 -0.99 -2.93
N THR A 462 -20.87 -0.92 -3.99
CA THR A 462 -20.93 -2.12 -4.83
C THR A 462 -19.55 -2.22 -5.44
N SER A 463 -18.65 -2.92 -4.76
CA SER A 463 -17.61 -3.65 -5.48
C SER A 463 -18.33 -4.26 -6.68
N ASP A 464 -17.94 -3.88 -7.89
CA ASP A 464 -17.96 -4.84 -8.98
C ASP A 464 -17.17 -6.01 -8.41
N THR A 465 -17.89 -6.95 -7.79
CA THR A 465 -17.30 -8.03 -7.00
C THR A 465 -16.44 -8.77 -7.99
N LEU A 466 -15.12 -8.63 -7.87
CA LEU A 466 -14.20 -9.55 -8.49
C LEU A 466 -14.69 -10.92 -8.06
N SER A 467 -15.35 -11.61 -8.98
CA SER A 467 -15.79 -12.97 -8.78
C SER A 467 -14.52 -13.79 -8.66
N HIS A 468 -14.33 -14.41 -7.50
CA HIS A 468 -13.19 -15.27 -7.26
C HIS A 468 -13.57 -16.70 -7.61
N GLU A 469 -12.65 -17.41 -8.27
CA GLU A 469 -12.84 -18.82 -8.61
C GLU A 469 -11.89 -19.69 -7.79
N ILE A 470 -12.39 -20.83 -7.33
CA ILE A 470 -11.59 -21.97 -6.89
C ILE A 470 -11.68 -23.03 -7.97
N ILE A 471 -10.53 -23.54 -8.41
CA ILE A 471 -10.40 -24.59 -9.41
C ILE A 471 -9.71 -25.78 -8.77
N GLU A 472 -10.26 -26.98 -8.93
CA GLU A 472 -9.54 -28.23 -8.62
C GLU A 472 -8.98 -28.86 -9.89
N LEU A 473 -7.70 -29.23 -9.83
CA LEU A 473 -6.99 -29.97 -10.85
C LEU A 473 -6.47 -31.29 -10.24
N GLY A 474 -6.42 -32.37 -11.03
CA GLY A 474 -5.74 -33.60 -10.61
C GLY A 474 -4.24 -33.38 -10.49
N ALA A 475 -3.63 -33.75 -9.36
CA ALA A 475 -2.19 -33.55 -9.12
C ALA A 475 -1.29 -34.37 -10.05
N ALA A 476 -1.80 -35.50 -10.56
CA ALA A 476 -1.04 -36.39 -11.45
C ALA A 476 -1.12 -36.02 -12.93
N ASP A 477 -2.22 -35.41 -13.39
CA ASP A 477 -2.48 -35.17 -14.81
C ASP A 477 -2.91 -33.74 -15.16
N GLY A 478 -3.05 -32.86 -14.16
CA GLY A 478 -3.45 -31.47 -14.32
C GLY A 478 -4.88 -31.28 -14.81
N LYS A 479 -5.68 -32.35 -14.96
CA LYS A 479 -7.02 -32.21 -15.53
C LYS A 479 -7.93 -31.51 -14.55
N ARG A 480 -8.62 -30.49 -15.04
CA ARG A 480 -9.67 -29.79 -14.30
C ARG A 480 -10.79 -30.76 -13.96
N ARG A 481 -11.06 -30.92 -12.66
CA ARG A 481 -12.15 -31.74 -12.14
C ARG A 481 -13.41 -30.90 -12.01
N TRP A 482 -13.31 -29.72 -11.39
CA TRP A 482 -14.39 -28.75 -11.28
C TRP A 482 -13.85 -27.34 -11.02
N SER A 483 -14.76 -26.37 -11.02
CA SER A 483 -14.52 -25.05 -10.44
C SER A 483 -15.79 -24.48 -9.81
N VAL A 484 -15.60 -23.52 -8.90
CA VAL A 484 -16.70 -22.80 -8.27
C VAL A 484 -16.36 -21.32 -8.14
N ALA A 485 -17.30 -20.45 -8.52
CA ALA A 485 -17.19 -19.02 -8.29
C ALA A 485 -17.82 -18.67 -6.93
N LEU A 486 -17.12 -17.89 -6.13
CA LEU A 486 -17.58 -17.41 -4.83
C LEU A 486 -17.93 -15.93 -4.90
N ALA A 487 -18.86 -15.51 -4.04
CA ALA A 487 -19.38 -14.13 -4.02
C ALA A 487 -18.34 -13.11 -3.52
N GLU A 488 -17.41 -13.55 -2.67
CA GLU A 488 -16.34 -12.73 -2.11
C GLU A 488 -14.98 -13.42 -2.28
N THR A 489 -13.91 -12.62 -2.18
CA THR A 489 -12.53 -13.12 -2.12
C THR A 489 -12.36 -14.11 -0.98
N THR A 490 -11.83 -15.29 -1.30
CA THR A 490 -11.37 -16.19 -0.25
C THR A 490 -10.05 -15.69 0.31
N VAL A 491 -9.96 -15.68 1.63
CA VAL A 491 -8.85 -15.09 2.39
C VAL A 491 -8.24 -16.08 3.38
N SER A 492 -8.73 -17.32 3.39
CA SER A 492 -8.22 -18.41 4.21
C SER A 492 -7.28 -19.35 3.48
N ASN A 493 -6.66 -20.25 4.24
CA ASN A 493 -6.21 -21.55 3.74
C ASN A 493 -7.40 -22.40 3.28
N ILE A 494 -7.09 -23.45 2.53
CA ILE A 494 -8.03 -24.49 2.12
C ILE A 494 -7.79 -25.71 3.03
N ILE A 495 -8.86 -26.41 3.42
CA ILE A 495 -8.75 -27.69 4.14
C ILE A 495 -9.67 -28.72 3.51
N GLU A 496 -9.15 -29.91 3.23
CA GLU A 496 -9.93 -31.05 2.76
C GLU A 496 -10.03 -32.11 3.86
N GLN A 497 -11.24 -32.60 4.11
CA GLN A 497 -11.49 -33.70 5.05
C GLN A 497 -12.62 -34.59 4.51
N GLY A 498 -12.28 -35.81 4.14
CA GLY A 498 -13.24 -36.75 3.57
C GLY A 498 -13.72 -36.30 2.19
N ASP A 499 -15.02 -36.06 2.05
CA ASP A 499 -15.67 -35.59 0.82
C ASP A 499 -15.91 -34.07 0.81
N ARG A 500 -15.26 -33.33 1.71
CA ARG A 500 -15.51 -31.90 1.92
C ARG A 500 -14.25 -31.05 1.80
N LEU A 501 -14.42 -29.90 1.17
CA LEU A 501 -13.43 -28.84 1.07
C LEU A 501 -13.94 -27.59 1.79
N TYR A 502 -13.19 -27.09 2.74
CA TYR A 502 -13.51 -25.88 3.49
C TYR A 502 -12.65 -24.71 3.05
N VAL A 503 -13.32 -23.59 2.79
CA VAL A 503 -12.69 -22.30 2.45
C VAL A 503 -13.47 -21.18 3.13
N ALA A 504 -12.85 -20.03 3.34
CA ALA A 504 -13.52 -18.89 3.95
C ALA A 504 -13.20 -17.57 3.26
N THR A 505 -14.24 -16.74 3.22
CA THR A 505 -14.17 -15.32 2.89
C THR A 505 -13.98 -14.53 4.18
N PRO A 506 -13.86 -13.19 4.14
CA PRO A 506 -13.80 -12.39 5.35
C PRO A 506 -15.00 -12.54 6.31
N ARG A 507 -16.13 -13.07 5.81
CA ARG A 507 -17.40 -13.15 6.54
C ARG A 507 -17.91 -14.56 6.74
N GLU A 508 -17.65 -15.44 5.78
CA GLU A 508 -18.35 -16.71 5.65
C GLU A 508 -17.38 -17.87 5.55
N ILE A 509 -17.74 -18.98 6.19
CA ILE A 509 -17.15 -20.30 5.92
C ILE A 509 -18.02 -20.96 4.85
N TYR A 510 -17.38 -21.57 3.87
CA TYR A 510 -17.99 -22.43 2.85
C TYR A 510 -17.50 -23.85 3.05
N ALA A 511 -18.42 -24.81 2.93
CA ALA A 511 -18.09 -26.20 2.69
C ALA A 511 -18.55 -26.57 1.29
N LEU A 512 -17.63 -27.12 0.50
CA LEU A 512 -17.86 -27.59 -0.86
C LEU A 512 -17.70 -29.10 -0.87
N ASP A 513 -18.43 -29.78 -1.74
CA ASP A 513 -18.20 -31.18 -2.06
C ASP A 513 -16.86 -31.28 -2.81
N ALA A 514 -15.89 -31.98 -2.23
CA ALA A 514 -14.53 -32.06 -2.78
C ALA A 514 -14.48 -32.76 -4.15
N ARG A 515 -15.50 -33.52 -4.55
CA ARG A 515 -15.51 -34.23 -5.84
C ARG A 515 -16.11 -33.40 -6.97
N THR A 516 -17.03 -32.50 -6.64
CA THR A 516 -17.86 -31.79 -7.62
C THR A 516 -17.74 -30.27 -7.54
N GLY A 517 -17.17 -29.74 -6.45
CA GLY A 517 -17.13 -28.31 -6.16
C GLY A 517 -18.47 -27.72 -5.73
N ALA A 518 -19.52 -28.55 -5.64
CA ALA A 518 -20.85 -28.08 -5.29
C ALA A 518 -20.88 -27.56 -3.85
N GLN A 519 -21.45 -26.38 -3.63
CA GLN A 519 -21.60 -25.84 -2.28
C GLN A 519 -22.56 -26.72 -1.46
N ILE A 520 -22.05 -27.25 -0.34
CA ILE A 520 -22.84 -27.99 0.64
C ILE A 520 -23.52 -27.02 1.61
N PHE A 521 -22.74 -26.10 2.19
CA PHE A 521 -23.27 -25.01 3.00
C PHE A 521 -22.38 -23.77 2.91
N SER A 522 -22.95 -22.62 3.30
CA SER A 522 -22.19 -21.44 3.70
C SER A 522 -22.71 -20.91 5.04
N SER A 523 -21.85 -20.26 5.82
CA SER A 523 -22.18 -19.83 7.18
C SER A 523 -21.53 -18.51 7.53
N VAL A 524 -22.34 -17.49 7.80
CA VAL A 524 -21.88 -16.16 8.22
C VAL A 524 -21.36 -16.22 9.65
N VAL A 525 -20.04 -16.10 9.79
CA VAL A 525 -19.34 -16.13 11.07
C VAL A 525 -18.87 -14.74 11.52
N ALA A 526 -18.76 -13.78 10.59
CA ALA A 526 -18.40 -12.40 10.90
C ALA A 526 -19.28 -11.37 10.15
N GLU A 527 -19.66 -10.30 10.85
CA GLU A 527 -20.57 -9.27 10.32
C GLU A 527 -19.85 -8.19 9.50
N SER A 528 -18.59 -7.90 9.83
CA SER A 528 -17.95 -6.64 9.42
C SER A 528 -17.55 -6.54 7.95
N GLY A 529 -17.53 -7.65 7.19
CA GLY A 529 -17.08 -7.67 5.79
C GLY A 529 -15.64 -7.24 5.56
N ARG A 530 -14.88 -7.02 6.64
CA ARG A 530 -13.51 -6.53 6.58
C ARG A 530 -12.58 -7.70 6.36
N VAL A 531 -11.67 -7.55 5.40
CA VAL A 531 -10.63 -8.53 5.09
C VAL A 531 -9.70 -8.64 6.30
N PHE A 532 -9.72 -9.79 6.95
CA PHE A 532 -8.72 -10.19 7.92
C PHE A 532 -7.97 -11.38 7.36
N PRO A 533 -6.69 -11.60 7.74
CA PRO A 533 -6.12 -12.93 7.61
C PRO A 533 -7.05 -13.90 8.33
N VAL A 534 -7.60 -14.84 7.58
CA VAL A 534 -8.43 -15.92 8.12
C VAL A 534 -7.60 -17.18 8.06
N ARG A 535 -7.60 -17.94 9.15
CA ARG A 535 -7.16 -19.33 9.16
C ARG A 535 -8.37 -20.20 9.49
N LEU A 536 -8.53 -21.28 8.74
CA LEU A 536 -9.41 -22.36 9.08
C LEU A 536 -8.63 -23.43 9.83
N ASP A 537 -9.31 -24.11 10.74
CA ASP A 537 -8.84 -25.32 11.41
C ASP A 537 -9.98 -26.35 11.49
N LEU A 538 -9.65 -27.64 11.63
CA LEU A 538 -10.62 -28.73 11.72
C LEU A 538 -10.42 -29.54 12.99
N TYR A 539 -11.53 -29.80 13.70
CA TYR A 539 -11.55 -30.64 14.90
C TYR A 539 -12.72 -31.59 14.83
N GLU A 540 -12.44 -32.87 14.55
CA GLU A 540 -13.44 -33.94 14.47
C GLU A 540 -14.66 -33.58 13.59
N ASP A 541 -15.68 -33.00 14.22
CA ASP A 541 -16.99 -32.65 13.68
C ASP A 541 -17.19 -31.14 13.42
N ARG A 542 -16.15 -30.30 13.54
CA ARG A 542 -16.28 -28.84 13.38
C ARG A 542 -15.16 -28.21 12.56
N VAL A 543 -15.54 -27.14 11.89
CA VAL A 543 -14.63 -26.19 11.25
C VAL A 543 -14.54 -24.92 12.08
N VAL A 544 -13.33 -24.45 12.32
CA VAL A 544 -13.04 -23.29 13.16
C VAL A 544 -12.51 -22.17 12.28
N PHE A 545 -13.19 -21.03 12.32
CA PHE A 545 -12.78 -19.78 11.70
C PHE A 545 -11.99 -18.95 12.70
N ILE A 546 -10.74 -18.68 12.37
CA ILE A 546 -9.80 -17.96 13.21
C ILE A 546 -9.39 -16.69 12.48
N SER A 547 -9.83 -15.54 12.97
CA SER A 547 -9.43 -14.23 12.46
C SER A 547 -8.90 -13.34 13.58
N GLU A 548 -8.56 -12.09 13.23
CA GLU A 548 -8.21 -11.05 14.18
C GLU A 548 -9.38 -10.72 15.13
N LEU A 549 -10.57 -10.48 14.57
CA LEU A 549 -11.72 -9.94 15.32
C LEU A 549 -12.71 -11.00 15.77
N VAL A 550 -12.68 -12.18 15.17
CA VAL A 550 -13.64 -13.24 15.44
C VAL A 550 -12.94 -14.58 15.47
N ILE A 551 -13.23 -15.36 16.52
CA ILE A 551 -12.97 -16.80 16.54
C ILE A 551 -14.33 -17.47 16.63
N ALA A 552 -14.71 -18.22 15.60
CA ALA A 552 -15.99 -18.91 15.53
C ALA A 552 -15.80 -20.36 15.11
N SER A 553 -16.81 -21.18 15.35
CA SER A 553 -16.84 -22.53 14.84
C SER A 553 -18.22 -22.88 14.33
N CYS A 554 -18.25 -23.68 13.28
CA CYS A 554 -19.44 -24.29 12.71
C CYS A 554 -19.30 -25.81 12.74
N ASP A 555 -20.42 -26.51 12.87
CA ASP A 555 -20.52 -27.93 12.60
C ASP A 555 -20.06 -28.19 11.16
N ALA A 556 -19.10 -29.10 11.00
CA ALA A 556 -18.45 -29.40 9.73
C ALA A 556 -19.41 -30.06 8.72
N LYS A 557 -20.52 -30.64 9.18
CA LYS A 557 -21.52 -31.28 8.33
C LYS A 557 -22.63 -30.32 7.90
N THR A 558 -23.18 -29.58 8.86
CA THR A 558 -24.39 -28.76 8.65
C THR A 558 -24.11 -27.27 8.45
N GLY A 559 -22.93 -26.79 8.87
CA GLY A 559 -22.61 -25.36 8.92
C GLY A 559 -23.22 -24.63 10.13
N GLU A 560 -23.96 -25.33 11.00
CA GLU A 560 -24.55 -24.71 12.18
C GLU A 560 -23.48 -24.10 13.08
N ARG A 561 -23.60 -22.81 13.39
CA ARG A 561 -22.63 -22.10 14.22
C ARG A 561 -22.69 -22.60 15.66
N LEU A 562 -21.62 -23.25 16.12
CA LEU A 562 -21.48 -23.82 17.45
C LEU A 562 -21.12 -22.77 18.50
N TYR A 563 -20.19 -21.88 18.16
CA TYR A 563 -19.80 -20.76 19.01
C TYR A 563 -19.21 -19.60 18.19
N SER A 564 -19.19 -18.41 18.77
CA SER A 564 -18.51 -17.24 18.20
C SER A 564 -18.04 -16.29 19.30
N HIS A 565 -16.79 -15.85 19.20
CA HIS A 565 -16.13 -14.94 20.13
C HIS A 565 -15.64 -13.71 19.38
N GLY A 566 -16.28 -12.58 19.63
CA GLY A 566 -15.80 -11.28 19.18
C GLY A 566 -14.60 -10.79 20.00
N MET A 567 -13.66 -10.17 19.30
CA MET A 567 -12.49 -9.49 19.84
C MET A 567 -12.55 -8.01 19.46
N THR A 568 -12.14 -7.16 20.39
CA THR A 568 -12.04 -5.71 20.18
C THR A 568 -10.57 -5.35 20.04
N PRO A 569 -10.12 -4.70 18.97
CA PRO A 569 -8.73 -4.25 18.86
C PRO A 569 -8.31 -3.42 20.07
N LEU A 570 -7.03 -3.48 20.44
CA LEU A 570 -6.48 -2.66 21.52
C LEU A 570 -6.66 -1.16 21.24
N SER A 571 -6.53 -0.78 19.98
CA SER A 571 -6.79 0.57 19.50
C SER A 571 -7.28 0.55 18.05
N GLN A 572 -7.83 1.68 17.57
CA GLN A 572 -8.17 1.83 16.16
C GLN A 572 -6.93 1.87 15.24
N GLU A 573 -5.74 2.12 15.79
CA GLU A 573 -4.49 2.12 15.03
C GLU A 573 -3.87 0.72 14.92
N THR A 574 -4.43 -0.27 15.61
CA THR A 574 -3.84 -1.62 15.76
C THR A 574 -4.72 -2.74 15.23
N TYR A 575 -5.62 -2.45 14.29
CA TYR A 575 -6.34 -3.51 13.58
C TYR A 575 -5.91 -3.62 12.12
N ILE A 576 -5.67 -4.84 11.65
CA ILE A 576 -5.00 -5.12 10.37
C ILE A 576 -5.73 -4.47 9.20
N SER A 577 -7.05 -4.62 9.11
CA SER A 577 -7.82 -4.04 8.01
C SER A 577 -7.75 -2.51 7.96
N GLY A 578 -7.58 -1.85 9.12
CA GLY A 578 -7.35 -0.41 9.19
C GLY A 578 -5.99 -0.07 8.61
N LEU A 579 -4.96 -0.80 9.05
CA LEU A 579 -3.57 -0.66 8.60
C LEU A 579 -3.43 -0.90 7.09
N ASP A 580 -4.04 -1.95 6.56
CA ASP A 580 -4.01 -2.30 5.13
C ASP A 580 -4.64 -1.21 4.25
N ASN A 581 -5.62 -0.47 4.78
CA ASN A 581 -6.24 0.64 4.08
C ASN A 581 -5.44 1.95 4.22
N THR A 582 -4.84 2.22 5.39
CA THR A 582 -4.16 3.49 5.67
C THR A 582 -2.72 3.52 5.15
N ILE A 583 -2.00 2.40 5.18
CA ILE A 583 -0.60 2.34 4.74
C ILE A 583 -0.43 2.79 3.29
N PRO A 584 -1.19 2.29 2.29
CA PRO A 584 -1.08 2.76 0.91
C PRO A 584 -1.42 4.25 0.75
N GLN A 585 -2.38 4.76 1.54
CA GLN A 585 -2.74 6.18 1.52
C GLN A 585 -1.59 7.05 2.04
N PHE A 586 -0.94 6.63 3.12
CA PHE A 586 0.23 7.33 3.66
C PHE A 586 1.44 7.22 2.73
N GLU A 587 1.65 6.09 2.07
CA GLU A 587 2.68 5.93 1.03
C GLU A 587 2.47 6.90 -0.12
N ASP A 588 1.23 7.03 -0.62
CA ASP A 588 0.88 7.98 -1.67
C ASP A 588 1.03 9.44 -1.19
N ILE A 589 0.65 9.77 0.05
CA ILE A 589 0.90 11.10 0.63
C ILE A 589 2.41 11.38 0.69
N VAL A 590 3.22 10.45 1.19
CA VAL A 590 4.68 10.59 1.26
C VAL A 590 5.28 10.75 -0.14
N ALA A 591 4.83 9.95 -1.12
CA ALA A 591 5.26 10.06 -2.50
C ALA A 591 4.90 11.42 -3.11
N ARG A 592 3.67 11.90 -2.91
CA ARG A 592 3.22 13.23 -3.35
C ARG A 592 4.03 14.35 -2.70
N LEU A 593 4.29 14.27 -1.39
CA LEU A 593 5.12 15.26 -0.69
C LEU A 593 6.56 15.25 -1.21
N LYS A 594 7.15 14.08 -1.50
CA LYS A 594 8.49 13.96 -2.12
C LYS A 594 8.52 14.50 -3.55
N GLY A 595 7.46 14.30 -4.32
CA GLY A 595 7.32 14.78 -5.70
C GLY A 595 6.95 16.27 -5.81
N THR A 596 6.44 16.87 -4.74
CA THR A 596 6.00 18.27 -4.73
C THR A 596 7.20 19.20 -4.91
N ARG A 597 7.41 19.66 -6.14
CA ARG A 597 8.31 20.79 -6.41
C ARG A 597 7.65 22.05 -5.87
N ILE A 598 8.39 22.81 -5.05
CA ILE A 598 7.97 24.14 -4.61
C ILE A 598 7.94 25.04 -5.84
N GLN A 599 6.78 25.12 -6.51
CA GLN A 599 6.60 25.99 -7.66
C GLN A 599 6.90 27.44 -7.25
N SER A 600 7.56 28.17 -8.14
CA SER A 600 7.85 29.59 -7.96
C SER A 600 6.55 30.35 -7.70
N GLY A 601 6.48 31.04 -6.57
CA GLY A 601 5.28 31.78 -6.19
C GLY A 601 5.14 33.09 -6.98
N GLN A 602 4.07 33.84 -6.69
CA GLN A 602 3.87 35.20 -7.22
C GLN A 602 5.07 36.14 -6.95
N GLY A 603 5.86 35.87 -5.90
CA GLY A 603 7.09 36.63 -5.62
C GLY A 603 8.13 36.54 -6.74
N ALA A 604 8.30 35.37 -7.36
CA ALA A 604 9.17 35.21 -8.52
C ALA A 604 8.66 35.99 -9.75
N VAL A 605 7.34 36.01 -9.96
CA VAL A 605 6.70 36.78 -11.05
C VAL A 605 6.89 38.28 -10.84
N LEU A 606 6.67 38.78 -9.62
CA LEU A 606 6.88 40.19 -9.26
C LEU A 606 8.36 40.60 -9.33
N ALA A 607 9.28 39.71 -8.94
CA ALA A 607 10.71 39.93 -9.09
C ALA A 607 11.13 40.01 -10.57
N ALA A 608 10.59 39.12 -11.42
CA ALA A 608 10.82 39.15 -12.86
C ALA A 608 10.27 40.45 -13.50
N GLN A 609 9.06 40.86 -13.12
CA GLN A 609 8.45 42.10 -13.60
C GLN A 609 9.25 43.35 -13.17
N ALA A 610 9.66 43.42 -11.90
CA ALA A 610 10.48 44.53 -11.40
C ALA A 610 11.87 44.56 -12.07
N THR A 611 12.42 43.40 -12.44
CA THR A 611 13.68 43.30 -13.21
C THR A 611 13.49 43.80 -14.64
N ALA A 612 12.36 43.47 -15.29
CA ALA A 612 12.02 43.99 -16.61
C ALA A 612 11.83 45.52 -16.60
N ASP A 613 11.15 46.06 -15.57
CA ASP A 613 10.99 47.50 -15.38
C ASP A 613 12.35 48.20 -15.15
N MET A 614 13.23 47.60 -14.35
CA MET A 614 14.60 48.10 -14.16
C MET A 614 15.34 48.24 -15.50
N GLN A 615 15.33 47.19 -16.33
CA GLN A 615 15.98 47.20 -17.64
C GLN A 615 15.37 48.27 -18.55
N ARG A 616 14.04 48.42 -18.54
CA ARG A 616 13.34 49.47 -19.29
C ARG A 616 13.79 50.87 -18.87
N TYR A 617 13.88 51.15 -17.56
CA TYR A 617 14.33 52.45 -17.05
C TYR A 617 15.82 52.72 -17.32
N GLN A 618 16.67 51.69 -17.29
CA GLN A 618 18.08 51.80 -17.68
C GLN A 618 18.22 52.17 -19.16
N ASN A 619 17.47 51.49 -20.05
CA ASN A 619 17.48 51.80 -21.47
C ASN A 619 16.99 53.22 -21.76
N MET A 620 15.95 53.69 -21.08
CA MET A 620 15.50 55.09 -21.18
C MET A 620 16.54 56.09 -20.66
N SER A 621 17.21 55.78 -19.54
CA SER A 621 18.29 56.61 -19.00
C SER A 621 19.45 56.75 -19.99
N ASN A 622 19.84 55.64 -20.63
CA ASN A 622 20.91 55.62 -21.63
C ASN A 622 20.51 56.42 -22.89
N HIS A 623 19.27 56.28 -23.33
CA HIS A 623 18.72 57.03 -24.47
C HIS A 623 18.75 58.55 -24.20
N TYR A 624 18.21 59.00 -23.06
CA TYR A 624 18.25 60.42 -22.68
C TYR A 624 19.68 60.95 -22.45
N GLY A 625 20.58 60.09 -21.98
CA GLY A 625 22.01 60.41 -21.86
C GLY A 625 22.69 60.63 -23.22
N ALA A 626 22.37 59.81 -24.22
CA ALA A 626 22.89 59.93 -25.58
C ALA A 626 22.31 61.14 -26.33
N SER A 627 21.00 61.43 -26.18
CA SER A 627 20.36 62.62 -26.77
C SER A 627 20.92 63.96 -26.26
N ARG A 628 21.64 63.94 -25.13
CA ARG A 628 22.34 65.10 -24.58
C ARG A 628 23.46 65.61 -25.49
N VAL A 629 23.94 64.77 -26.42
CA VAL A 629 24.98 65.09 -27.42
C VAL A 629 24.38 65.69 -28.70
N SER A 630 23.06 65.59 -28.92
CA SER A 630 22.41 65.91 -30.20
C SER A 630 21.56 67.19 -30.21
N GLY A 631 21.84 68.19 -29.37
CA GLY A 631 21.30 69.56 -29.53
C GLY A 631 19.94 69.89 -28.90
N THR A 632 19.35 69.00 -28.08
CA THR A 632 18.21 69.36 -27.21
C THR A 632 18.69 70.05 -25.92
N SER A 633 17.90 70.97 -25.36
CA SER A 633 18.26 71.76 -24.18
C SER A 633 18.85 70.88 -23.05
N PRO A 634 20.15 71.01 -22.71
CA PRO A 634 20.89 70.08 -21.85
C PRO A 634 20.31 69.88 -20.43
N SER A 635 19.41 70.77 -20.02
CA SER A 635 18.74 70.77 -18.72
C SER A 635 17.58 69.77 -18.61
N ILE A 636 16.75 69.63 -19.65
CA ILE A 636 15.55 68.76 -19.62
C ILE A 636 15.94 67.29 -19.79
N ALA A 637 16.79 66.98 -20.78
CA ALA A 637 17.29 65.62 -21.00
C ALA A 637 18.06 65.09 -19.78
N GLY A 638 18.82 65.96 -19.11
CA GLY A 638 19.53 65.63 -17.87
C GLY A 638 18.59 65.30 -16.69
N LEU A 639 17.46 66.01 -16.56
CA LEU A 639 16.44 65.71 -15.55
C LEU A 639 15.71 64.39 -15.84
N GLN A 640 15.36 64.14 -17.11
CA GLN A 640 14.71 62.89 -17.53
C GLN A 640 15.63 61.67 -17.32
N ALA A 641 16.92 61.79 -17.65
CA ALA A 641 17.92 60.75 -17.38
C ALA A 641 18.03 60.43 -15.87
N ARG A 642 18.10 61.46 -15.01
CA ARG A 642 18.15 61.27 -13.54
C ARG A 642 16.87 60.64 -12.98
N PHE A 643 15.71 61.00 -13.52
CA PHE A 643 14.43 60.40 -13.13
C PHE A 643 14.36 58.93 -13.53
N ALA A 644 14.76 58.60 -14.77
CA ALA A 644 14.85 57.23 -15.25
C ALA A 644 15.85 56.41 -14.40
N GLN A 645 17.04 56.94 -14.10
CA GLN A 645 18.02 56.30 -13.23
C GLN A 645 17.49 56.04 -11.82
N ARG A 646 16.76 57.01 -11.24
CA ARG A 646 16.13 56.85 -9.91
C ARG A 646 15.06 55.76 -9.93
N ASN A 647 14.24 55.69 -10.98
CA ASN A 647 13.22 54.66 -11.15
C ASN A 647 13.84 53.28 -11.40
N ALA A 648 14.93 53.19 -12.16
CA ALA A 648 15.70 51.95 -12.30
C ALA A 648 16.21 51.45 -10.95
N LYS A 649 16.74 52.34 -10.10
CA LYS A 649 17.19 51.99 -8.74
C LYS A 649 16.03 51.55 -7.83
N SER A 650 14.87 52.20 -7.92
CA SER A 650 13.67 51.80 -7.19
C SER A 650 13.16 50.43 -7.65
N ALA A 651 13.10 50.19 -8.96
CA ALA A 651 12.71 48.90 -9.55
C ALA A 651 13.69 47.78 -9.16
N ALA A 652 15.00 48.05 -9.19
CA ALA A 652 16.02 47.12 -8.71
C ALA A 652 15.87 46.78 -7.22
N THR A 653 15.56 47.79 -6.40
CA THR A 653 15.31 47.59 -4.95
C THR A 653 14.05 46.75 -4.74
N ALA A 654 12.97 47.01 -5.50
CA ALA A 654 11.74 46.22 -5.45
C ALA A 654 11.99 44.76 -5.90
N ALA A 655 12.72 44.56 -7.01
CA ALA A 655 13.11 43.23 -7.49
C ALA A 655 13.90 42.45 -6.42
N PHE A 656 14.84 43.11 -5.76
CA PHE A 656 15.60 42.51 -4.65
C PHE A 656 14.70 42.13 -3.47
N ILE A 657 13.81 43.03 -3.04
CA ILE A 657 12.85 42.76 -1.96
C ILE A 657 11.93 41.59 -2.30
N TYR A 658 11.35 41.56 -3.51
CA TYR A 658 10.49 40.45 -3.93
C TYR A 658 11.25 39.12 -4.04
N THR A 659 12.51 39.15 -4.47
CA THR A 659 13.39 37.98 -4.47
C THR A 659 13.62 37.47 -3.05
N LEU A 660 13.91 38.35 -2.08
CA LEU A 660 14.07 37.95 -0.67
C LEU A 660 12.79 37.36 -0.07
N VAL A 661 11.63 37.94 -0.38
CA VAL A 661 10.33 37.40 0.04
C VAL A 661 10.05 36.03 -0.58
N ASP A 662 10.30 35.86 -1.89
CA ASP A 662 10.13 34.57 -2.57
C ASP A 662 11.07 33.50 -2.01
N VAL A 663 12.34 33.83 -1.77
CA VAL A 663 13.31 32.94 -1.11
C VAL A 663 12.86 32.59 0.30
N GLY A 664 12.45 33.58 1.11
CA GLY A 664 11.95 33.35 2.47
C GLY A 664 10.72 32.45 2.50
N MET A 665 9.76 32.67 1.59
CA MET A 665 8.58 31.82 1.44
C MET A 665 8.92 30.41 0.96
N LYS A 666 9.90 30.25 0.05
CA LYS A 666 10.38 28.94 -0.39
C LYS A 666 11.06 28.18 0.74
N ILE A 667 11.90 28.84 1.54
CA ILE A 667 12.52 28.25 2.73
C ILE A 667 11.43 27.83 3.72
N PHE A 668 10.49 28.71 4.03
CA PHE A 668 9.40 28.41 4.95
C PHE A 668 8.52 27.25 4.46
N LYS A 669 8.10 27.26 3.19
CA LYS A 669 7.36 26.14 2.57
C LYS A 669 8.18 24.86 2.57
N GLY A 670 9.48 24.92 2.30
CA GLY A 670 10.38 23.78 2.35
C GLY A 670 10.51 23.21 3.75
N MET A 671 10.62 24.05 4.78
CA MET A 671 10.64 23.62 6.18
C MET A 671 9.31 22.99 6.62
N ILE A 672 8.16 23.58 6.23
CA ILE A 672 6.84 22.99 6.48
C ILE A 672 6.72 21.65 5.78
N LEU A 673 7.03 21.60 4.47
CA LEU A 673 6.96 20.37 3.67
C LEU A 673 7.84 19.28 4.27
N GLN A 674 9.06 19.62 4.70
CA GLN A 674 9.97 18.67 5.35
C GLN A 674 9.44 18.20 6.71
N LYS A 675 8.83 19.11 7.50
CA LYS A 675 8.20 18.76 8.77
C LYS A 675 7.03 17.79 8.56
N TRP A 676 6.19 18.06 7.57
CA TRP A 676 5.05 17.22 7.20
C TRP A 676 5.50 15.88 6.65
N LEU A 677 6.46 15.88 5.73
CA LEU A 677 7.04 14.67 5.15
C LEU A 677 7.56 13.76 6.26
N SER A 678 8.41 14.28 7.14
CA SER A 678 8.94 13.47 8.24
C SER A 678 7.82 13.01 9.20
N HIS A 679 6.79 13.83 9.45
CA HIS A 679 5.64 13.40 10.27
C HIS A 679 4.86 12.24 9.65
N TYR A 680 4.59 12.28 8.35
CA TYR A 680 3.91 11.18 7.65
C TYR A 680 4.80 9.94 7.51
N GLU A 681 6.12 10.11 7.35
CA GLU A 681 7.06 8.99 7.40
C GLU A 681 7.07 8.32 8.79
N ASP A 682 6.96 9.09 9.87
CA ASP A 682 6.85 8.56 11.24
C ASP A 682 5.56 7.75 11.43
N ILE A 683 4.42 8.28 10.96
CA ILE A 683 3.13 7.59 11.01
C ILE A 683 3.19 6.30 10.18
N LEU A 684 3.72 6.37 8.96
CA LEU A 684 3.85 5.21 8.09
C LEU A 684 4.76 4.14 8.70
N ALA A 685 5.91 4.53 9.27
CA ALA A 685 6.80 3.62 9.97
C ALA A 685 6.09 2.94 11.16
N ARG A 686 5.27 3.69 11.89
CA ARG A 686 4.48 3.18 13.02
C ARG A 686 3.44 2.16 12.57
N GLN A 687 2.65 2.50 11.56
CA GLN A 687 1.58 1.65 11.03
C GLN A 687 2.16 0.36 10.45
N ARG A 688 3.29 0.44 9.74
CA ARG A 688 4.03 -0.74 9.26
C ARG A 688 4.58 -1.59 10.39
N LEU A 689 5.12 -0.96 11.43
CA LEU A 689 5.54 -1.66 12.65
C LEU A 689 4.36 -2.47 13.18
N PHE A 690 3.23 -1.83 13.54
CA PHE A 690 2.09 -2.53 14.11
C PHE A 690 1.54 -3.62 13.21
N ARG A 691 1.44 -3.37 11.90
CA ARG A 691 0.98 -4.40 10.96
C ARG A 691 1.85 -5.64 11.03
N ARG A 692 3.17 -5.46 10.97
CA ARG A 692 4.13 -6.57 11.09
C ARG A 692 4.04 -7.23 12.47
N SER A 693 3.92 -6.44 13.53
CA SER A 693 3.80 -6.90 14.91
C SER A 693 2.61 -7.82 15.10
N ILE A 694 1.45 -7.39 14.64
CA ILE A 694 0.20 -8.12 14.77
C ILE A 694 0.29 -9.43 13.97
N LEU A 695 0.79 -9.38 12.74
CA LEU A 695 0.96 -10.57 11.90
C LEU A 695 2.01 -11.56 12.44
N SER A 696 3.04 -11.09 13.13
CA SER A 696 4.02 -11.94 13.84
C SER A 696 3.37 -12.58 15.06
N ALA A 697 2.74 -11.77 15.92
CA ALA A 697 2.06 -12.24 17.12
C ALA A 697 0.95 -13.25 16.81
N TYR A 698 0.17 -13.05 15.75
CA TYR A 698 -0.92 -13.98 15.41
C TYR A 698 -0.42 -15.33 14.89
N ARG A 699 0.76 -15.35 14.25
CA ARG A 699 1.38 -16.61 13.83
C ARG A 699 1.86 -17.44 15.01
N SER A 700 2.38 -16.80 16.06
CA SER A 700 2.83 -17.49 17.28
C SER A 700 1.72 -17.75 18.30
N ALA A 701 0.52 -17.18 18.07
CA ALA A 701 -0.62 -17.25 18.98
C ALA A 701 -1.58 -18.40 18.67
N ASP A 702 -1.16 -19.37 17.88
CA ASP A 702 -1.93 -20.56 17.53
C ASP A 702 -1.10 -21.78 17.98
N LEU A 703 -1.51 -22.44 19.07
CA LEU A 703 -0.73 -23.49 19.72
C LEU A 703 -1.62 -24.68 20.07
N GLY A 704 -1.53 -25.73 19.26
CA GLY A 704 -2.34 -26.94 19.41
C GLY A 704 -3.84 -26.59 19.37
N ASP A 705 -4.55 -26.96 20.44
CA ASP A 705 -6.00 -26.77 20.56
C ASP A 705 -6.40 -25.36 21.04
N TYR A 706 -5.44 -24.43 21.14
CA TYR A 706 -5.66 -23.11 21.71
C TYR A 706 -5.26 -21.98 20.76
N VAL A 707 -6.06 -20.91 20.79
CA VAL A 707 -5.77 -19.65 20.11
C VAL A 707 -5.77 -18.50 21.11
N PHE A 708 -4.77 -17.63 20.99
CA PHE A 708 -4.57 -16.46 21.84
C PHE A 708 -4.81 -15.19 21.02
N ARG A 709 -5.61 -14.25 21.52
CA ARG A 709 -5.80 -12.96 20.85
C ARG A 709 -5.68 -11.81 21.84
N PRO A 710 -4.73 -10.87 21.63
CA PRO A 710 -4.78 -9.60 22.33
C PRO A 710 -6.04 -8.85 21.92
N HIS A 711 -6.73 -8.29 22.90
CA HIS A 711 -7.91 -7.48 22.65
C HIS A 711 -8.13 -6.50 23.80
N MET A 712 -8.88 -5.44 23.55
CA MET A 712 -9.32 -4.52 24.58
C MET A 712 -10.49 -5.14 25.34
N GLN A 713 -10.40 -5.13 26.67
CA GLN A 713 -11.50 -5.44 27.57
C GLN A 713 -11.90 -4.16 28.31
N VAL A 714 -13.13 -3.73 28.09
CA VAL A 714 -13.73 -2.66 28.90
C VAL A 714 -14.35 -3.31 30.13
N ASP A 715 -14.13 -2.72 31.30
CA ASP A 715 -14.76 -3.20 32.54
C ASP A 715 -16.29 -3.14 32.40
N ALA A 716 -17.01 -4.03 33.08
CA ALA A 716 -18.47 -4.09 33.06
C ALA A 716 -19.13 -2.78 33.52
N GLN A 717 -18.45 -2.02 34.38
CA GLN A 717 -18.89 -0.71 34.86
C GLN A 717 -18.50 0.43 33.91
N GLY A 718 -17.76 0.15 32.83
CA GLY A 718 -17.25 1.16 31.91
C GLY A 718 -16.16 2.05 32.51
N GLU A 719 -15.68 1.74 33.72
CA GLU A 719 -14.74 2.58 34.47
C GLU A 719 -13.31 2.49 33.94
N GLY A 720 -12.99 1.53 33.06
CA GLY A 720 -11.63 1.34 32.55
C GLY A 720 -11.56 0.47 31.30
N SER A 721 -10.50 0.70 30.53
CA SER A 721 -10.15 -0.09 29.34
C SER A 721 -8.82 -0.77 29.59
N TYR A 722 -8.77 -2.08 29.43
CA TYR A 722 -7.57 -2.88 29.69
C TYR A 722 -7.11 -3.62 28.44
N ALA A 723 -5.79 -3.73 28.30
CA ALA A 723 -5.21 -4.72 27.40
C ALA A 723 -5.39 -6.11 28.03
N ALA A 724 -6.01 -7.00 27.28
CA ALA A 724 -6.31 -8.36 27.70
C ALA A 724 -5.91 -9.37 26.63
N ILE A 725 -5.77 -10.62 27.03
CA ILE A 725 -5.47 -11.74 26.15
C ILE A 725 -6.62 -12.73 26.31
N SER A 726 -7.34 -12.96 25.23
CA SER A 726 -8.36 -14.00 25.17
C SER A 726 -7.73 -15.31 24.71
N ILE A 727 -8.07 -16.39 25.40
CA ILE A 727 -7.62 -17.75 25.16
C ILE A 727 -8.87 -18.55 24.81
N VAL A 728 -8.89 -19.14 23.62
CA VAL A 728 -10.02 -19.94 23.15
C VAL A 728 -9.55 -21.36 22.92
N HIS A 729 -10.15 -22.31 23.63
CA HIS A 729 -9.98 -23.74 23.38
C HIS A 729 -10.85 -24.13 22.19
N LEU A 730 -10.23 -24.33 21.03
CA LEU A 730 -10.89 -24.50 19.74
C LEU A 730 -11.87 -25.69 19.70
N PRO A 731 -11.56 -26.88 20.27
CA PRO A 731 -12.53 -27.98 20.29
C PRO A 731 -13.82 -27.64 21.04
N THR A 732 -13.74 -26.93 22.18
CA THR A 732 -14.93 -26.72 23.04
C THR A 732 -15.59 -25.36 22.90
N GLY A 733 -14.92 -24.40 22.27
CA GLY A 733 -15.32 -22.99 22.27
C GLY A 733 -15.22 -22.30 23.63
N ARG A 734 -14.65 -22.95 24.67
CA ARG A 734 -14.45 -22.29 25.97
C ARG A 734 -13.45 -21.16 25.81
N ARG A 735 -13.86 -19.96 26.22
CA ARG A 735 -13.05 -18.75 26.24
C ARG A 735 -12.70 -18.37 27.67
N ARG A 736 -11.44 -18.02 27.89
CA ARG A 736 -10.96 -17.31 29.08
C ARG A 736 -10.31 -16.01 28.64
N THR A 737 -10.41 -14.99 29.47
CA THR A 737 -9.77 -13.71 29.20
C THR A 737 -8.95 -13.30 30.41
N MET A 738 -7.68 -13.00 30.16
CA MET A 738 -6.73 -12.54 31.14
C MET A 738 -6.46 -11.06 30.90
N VAL A 739 -6.82 -10.21 31.85
CA VAL A 739 -6.41 -8.79 31.86
C VAL A 739 -4.94 -8.71 32.22
N ALA A 740 -4.15 -8.04 31.38
CA ALA A 740 -2.70 -7.96 31.53
C ALA A 740 -2.22 -6.58 32.02
N SER A 741 -2.74 -5.50 31.45
CA SER A 741 -2.37 -4.12 31.81
C SER A 741 -3.51 -3.15 31.48
N PRO A 742 -3.54 -1.93 32.07
CA PRO A 742 -4.43 -0.90 31.57
C PRO A 742 -4.11 -0.57 30.11
N SER A 743 -5.13 -0.26 29.33
CA SER A 743 -4.95 0.24 27.97
C SER A 743 -4.23 1.58 28.03
N TYR A 744 -3.09 1.64 27.35
CA TYR A 744 -2.28 2.84 27.27
C TYR A 744 -1.43 2.75 26.01
N LEU A 745 -1.56 3.76 25.15
CA LEU A 745 -1.01 3.71 23.80
C LEU A 745 -1.35 2.35 23.15
N GLU A 746 -0.41 1.83 22.38
CA GLU A 746 -0.56 0.58 21.63
C GLU A 746 0.31 -0.51 22.28
N TYR A 747 0.55 -0.37 23.59
CA TYR A 747 1.19 -1.39 24.40
C TYR A 747 0.22 -2.56 24.59
N GLY A 748 0.77 -3.76 24.76
CA GLY A 748 -0.02 -4.98 24.93
C GLY A 748 -0.36 -5.73 23.66
N LEU A 749 0.06 -5.25 22.48
CA LEU A 749 -0.01 -6.05 21.24
C LEU A 749 0.88 -7.29 21.30
N TRP A 750 2.00 -7.19 22.03
CA TRP A 750 3.01 -8.23 22.09
C TRP A 750 2.76 -9.15 23.25
N ASN A 751 2.34 -10.36 22.90
CA ASN A 751 2.12 -11.43 23.84
C ASN A 751 2.70 -12.68 23.23
N TRP A 752 3.52 -13.38 24.01
CA TRP A 752 3.95 -14.72 23.69
C TRP A 752 3.46 -15.65 24.81
N VAL A 753 2.91 -16.80 24.44
CA VAL A 753 2.35 -17.75 25.41
C VAL A 753 3.14 -19.04 25.38
N ASP A 754 3.70 -19.39 26.54
CA ASP A 754 4.41 -20.63 26.81
C ASP A 754 3.44 -21.58 27.50
N ILE A 755 2.71 -22.37 26.72
CA ILE A 755 1.69 -23.28 27.24
C ILE A 755 2.32 -24.33 28.15
N GLU A 756 3.48 -24.87 27.77
CA GLU A 756 4.17 -25.90 28.54
C GLU A 756 4.49 -25.43 29.96
N LYS A 757 4.87 -24.16 30.11
CA LYS A 757 5.14 -23.57 31.42
C LYS A 757 3.92 -22.90 32.04
N GLY A 758 2.82 -22.74 31.30
CA GLY A 758 1.68 -21.94 31.70
C GLY A 758 2.10 -20.50 32.01
N ILE A 759 2.83 -19.85 31.10
CA ILE A 759 3.32 -18.47 31.28
C ILE A 759 2.95 -17.62 30.07
N VAL A 760 2.57 -16.37 30.31
CA VAL A 760 2.41 -15.34 29.29
C VAL A 760 3.48 -14.28 29.48
N TYR A 761 4.16 -13.93 28.40
CA TYR A 761 5.11 -12.82 28.33
C TYR A 761 4.43 -11.67 27.61
N HIS A 762 4.25 -10.56 28.31
CA HIS A 762 3.42 -9.43 27.87
C HIS A 762 4.22 -8.13 27.89
N HIS A 763 4.06 -7.31 26.86
CA HIS A 763 4.54 -5.92 26.84
C HIS A 763 3.47 -4.99 27.39
N GLY A 764 3.71 -4.31 28.52
CA GLY A 764 2.70 -3.40 29.06
C GLY A 764 3.21 -2.51 30.20
N LEU A 765 2.28 -1.82 30.86
CA LEU A 765 2.59 -1.02 32.05
C LEU A 765 2.58 -1.85 33.34
N GLY A 766 2.00 -3.05 33.30
CA GLY A 766 1.68 -3.85 34.48
C GLY A 766 0.46 -3.31 35.21
N LEU A 767 0.13 -3.92 36.35
CA LEU A 767 -1.06 -3.57 37.15
C LEU A 767 -0.70 -2.84 38.45
N ASP A 768 0.55 -2.45 38.69
CA ASP A 768 0.97 -1.76 39.91
C ASP A 768 1.29 -0.29 39.61
N PRO A 769 0.35 0.66 39.85
CA PRO A 769 0.56 2.07 39.56
C PRO A 769 1.70 2.71 40.35
N SER A 770 2.09 2.12 41.49
CA SER A 770 3.20 2.66 42.30
C SER A 770 4.56 2.53 41.60
N ARG A 771 4.65 1.68 40.57
CA ARG A 771 5.84 1.48 39.73
C ARG A 771 5.82 2.32 38.46
N TYR A 772 4.80 3.14 38.24
CA TYR A 772 4.69 3.93 37.02
C TYR A 772 5.69 5.07 37.06
N GLU A 773 6.69 4.97 36.20
CA GLU A 773 7.71 5.99 36.04
C GLU A 773 7.54 6.67 34.69
N TYR A 774 7.58 8.00 34.68
CA TYR A 774 7.66 8.77 33.45
C TYR A 774 9.07 8.73 32.87
N GLY A 775 9.17 8.46 31.57
CA GLY A 775 10.40 8.63 30.80
C GLY A 775 10.80 10.09 30.61
N GLU A 776 11.86 10.25 29.82
CA GLU A 776 12.30 11.56 29.34
C GLU A 776 11.28 12.15 28.37
N THR A 777 11.34 13.47 28.17
CA THR A 777 10.46 14.16 27.24
C THR A 777 10.86 13.82 25.80
N GLU A 778 9.97 13.17 25.08
CA GLU A 778 10.17 12.73 23.70
C GLU A 778 9.13 13.36 22.77
N ASN A 779 9.47 13.50 21.50
CA ASN A 779 8.50 13.93 20.48
C ASN A 779 7.84 12.69 19.86
N VAL A 780 6.61 12.40 20.25
CA VAL A 780 5.88 11.17 19.90
C VAL A 780 4.88 11.47 18.78
N GLY A 781 5.38 11.64 17.56
CA GLY A 781 4.55 11.74 16.34
C GLY A 781 3.37 12.72 16.46
N THR A 782 2.15 12.18 16.45
CA THR A 782 0.86 12.90 16.54
C THR A 782 0.63 13.59 17.89
N TYR A 783 1.26 13.13 18.97
CA TYR A 783 1.08 13.68 20.33
C TYR A 783 1.98 14.87 20.63
N GLY A 784 3.01 15.13 19.80
CA GLY A 784 3.99 16.19 20.02
C GLY A 784 4.97 15.86 21.15
N LYS A 785 5.46 16.87 21.88
CA LYS A 785 6.39 16.69 23.01
C LYS A 785 5.61 16.24 24.24
N VAL A 786 5.83 15.00 24.67
CA VAL A 786 5.15 14.41 25.82
C VAL A 786 6.12 13.59 26.68
N ARG A 787 5.76 13.36 27.93
CA ARG A 787 6.38 12.30 28.75
C ARG A 787 5.50 11.07 28.74
N VAL A 788 6.11 9.95 28.38
CA VAL A 788 5.46 8.65 28.25
C VAL A 788 5.82 7.80 29.46
N LEU A 789 4.88 7.00 29.96
CA LEU A 789 5.17 5.99 30.96
C LEU A 789 6.18 4.95 30.44
N LYS A 790 7.11 4.54 31.30
CA LYS A 790 8.01 3.42 31.03
C LYS A 790 7.21 2.12 31.01
N SER A 791 7.49 1.28 30.02
CA SER A 791 6.89 -0.03 29.83
C SER A 791 7.78 -1.15 30.40
N PHE A 792 7.19 -2.32 30.54
CA PHE A 792 7.80 -3.54 31.06
C PHE A 792 7.59 -4.71 30.11
N LEU A 793 8.55 -5.64 30.12
CA LEU A 793 8.30 -7.03 29.76
C LEU A 793 7.90 -7.77 31.04
N ILE A 794 6.74 -8.41 31.01
CA ILE A 794 6.11 -9.00 32.20
C ILE A 794 5.88 -10.47 31.93
N ALA A 795 6.40 -11.36 32.78
CA ALA A 795 6.00 -12.76 32.80
C ALA A 795 4.89 -12.96 33.84
N MET A 796 3.76 -13.50 33.42
CA MET A 796 2.60 -13.76 34.29
C MET A 796 2.19 -15.22 34.20
N PRO A 797 1.78 -15.85 35.32
CA PRO A 797 1.25 -17.20 35.27
C PRO A 797 -0.07 -17.22 34.48
N LEU A 798 -0.18 -18.16 33.57
CA LEU A 798 -1.39 -18.43 32.81
C LEU A 798 -2.37 -19.18 33.71
N VAL A 799 -3.40 -18.48 34.17
CA VAL A 799 -4.45 -19.10 34.99
C VAL A 799 -5.46 -19.79 34.05
N MET A 800 -5.16 -21.04 33.68
CA MET A 800 -6.12 -21.92 33.01
C MET A 800 -6.98 -22.62 34.08
N GLN A 801 -8.01 -21.93 34.58
CA GLN A 801 -9.03 -22.54 35.45
C GLN A 801 -10.29 -22.90 34.68
#